data_AF-A0A7J6XV54-F1
#
_entry.id   AF-A0A7J6XV54-F1
#
_cell.length_a   1.000
_cell.length_b   1.000
_cell.length_c   1.000
_cell.angle_alpha   90.00
_cell.angle_beta   90.00
_cell.angle_gamma   90.00
#
_symmetry.space_group_name_H-M   'P 1'
#
loop_
_entity.id
_entity.type
_entity.pdbx_description
1 polymer ?
#
loop_
_entity_poly.entity_id
_entity_poly.type
_entity_poly.pdbx_seq_one_letter_code
_entity_poly.pdbx_strand_id
1 'polypeptide(L)'
;MLSRVAAVMAPHTHNRRRVTGSSGRRREGRESEPQMPNMSRRVFNSAVLLFLVVMMCCGTGGAATAEDASSASGSSPEKLFYWRDTKDGETVSSLRVPSLVEMNGDVFAVAEAQCTGTGGCVFTGIASEFLSLTDEKPNELDMSKLKTQVLVNRSSGGEQCPSQTAVLAGTQRVKKVHVSRPTTVVQGSDIYMLAGNYSWTYGGKADSVFQCGLLLVKGNISNEAGSTNKRILWKDTYDLPWISNGRQEQSWTRLIGGGGSGIKIKGDTLLFPLEGTKKEDGKAVSLIMYSSDTAGWVVSREMSADGCGDPSVVEWKDKLIMMTACDDGRRRVYEFNLTESWTEALGTLSRVWGNKHKGNVKGVGSGFITARIEDRDVMLVTLPVYAKTESEENGKGRLHLWLTDNTHIVDIGPVSGDDDAAASSLLYRSGKSETNGKEKLIALYEKKKAEGEKPSPGMVSVRLTAQLQRVKDVLATWNKVDKRVSQLCTTLLAQKGFSSDNACTTDKITAGLVGFLSGSFSENTWRDEYLGVNATVKGNDGGATKTSDGVTFHGAWAEWPVGAQGENRLYHFANYNFTLVATVSIDGVPEGDTPIPLMGVKMNDGKNTVLLGLSYNNKNKWQLRCGDEKTTEHSSSWKPETTHQVAIVLQNSTQGTAYVDGQRVGGDAPCTLGSTESQEISHFYIGGDGGSAGSREGVSVTVTNVLLYNRPLSSAEMTALKMKSVTIPRLDHAKTEPRGTASTPAGQQPSEWGHLVGSSKDASGGVEGADSQVREVNATALSSNLGNVSQENKIDAGTMRESGLLPLLLLLLGLWGFVAL
;
A
#
# COMPACT_ATOMS: atom_id res chain seq x y z
N MET A 1 73.29 14.56 7.30
CA MET A 1 73.85 15.41 8.38
C MET A 1 72.75 16.37 8.85
N LEU A 2 72.84 16.79 10.12
CA LEU A 2 72.32 18.02 10.75
C LEU A 2 71.39 19.02 9.98
N SER A 3 70.34 19.44 10.70
CA SER A 3 69.91 20.86 10.90
C SER A 3 69.00 21.58 9.87
N ARG A 4 68.08 22.51 10.26
CA ARG A 4 67.54 22.92 11.59
C ARG A 4 66.35 23.92 11.48
N VAL A 5 65.48 23.95 12.52
CA VAL A 5 64.77 25.16 13.09
C VAL A 5 63.67 25.81 12.22
N ALA A 6 62.59 26.42 12.73
CA ALA A 6 62.16 26.80 14.10
C ALA A 6 60.76 26.25 14.50
N ALA A 7 60.22 26.65 15.66
CA ALA A 7 58.96 26.19 16.25
C ALA A 7 58.32 27.27 17.17
N VAL A 8 57.40 26.86 18.09
CA VAL A 8 56.76 27.65 19.19
C VAL A 8 55.48 28.41 18.71
N MET A 9 54.32 28.43 19.41
CA MET A 9 53.98 28.12 20.81
C MET A 9 52.60 27.45 20.99
N ALA A 10 52.35 26.89 22.18
CA ALA A 10 51.03 26.57 22.74
C ALA A 10 51.06 26.66 24.28
N PRO A 11 49.92 26.80 24.98
CA PRO A 11 49.85 26.49 26.42
C PRO A 11 48.78 25.45 26.81
N HIS A 12 49.08 24.69 27.87
CA HIS A 12 48.24 23.69 28.53
C HIS A 12 47.46 24.26 29.74
N THR A 13 46.41 23.53 30.15
CA THR A 13 46.36 22.87 31.49
C THR A 13 45.74 21.46 31.30
N HIS A 14 46.28 20.32 31.77
CA HIS A 14 46.71 19.84 33.10
C HIS A 14 45.52 19.39 34.01
N ASN A 15 45.55 18.26 34.76
CA ASN A 15 46.73 17.44 35.18
C ASN A 15 46.39 16.00 35.72
N ARG A 16 47.20 14.98 35.34
CA ARG A 16 47.73 13.82 36.17
C ARG A 16 46.74 12.80 36.81
N ARG A 17 47.11 11.56 37.20
CA ARG A 17 48.43 10.87 37.39
C ARG A 17 48.35 9.30 37.38
N ARG A 18 49.32 8.63 36.70
CA ARG A 18 50.10 7.39 37.07
C ARG A 18 49.39 6.03 37.41
N VAL A 19 49.69 4.87 36.77
CA VAL A 19 50.90 3.95 36.80
C VAL A 19 50.85 2.95 37.99
N THR A 20 51.10 1.62 37.93
CA THR A 20 51.63 0.61 36.94
C THR A 20 50.86 -0.75 37.13
N GLY A 21 50.97 -1.89 36.42
CA GLY A 21 52.11 -2.68 35.89
C GLY A 21 52.78 -3.57 36.99
N SER A 22 53.05 -4.88 36.87
CA SER A 22 52.81 -5.90 35.82
C SER A 22 52.95 -7.36 36.41
N SER A 23 53.02 -8.39 35.55
CA SER A 23 53.26 -9.86 35.80
C SER A 23 54.26 -10.27 36.92
N GLY A 24 54.22 -11.48 37.53
CA GLY A 24 53.34 -12.67 37.38
C GLY A 24 54.04 -14.02 37.74
N ARG A 25 53.34 -15.17 37.57
CA ARG A 25 53.81 -16.60 37.54
C ARG A 25 53.81 -17.46 38.84
N ARG A 26 53.13 -18.64 38.73
CA ARG A 26 53.13 -19.93 39.50
C ARG A 26 54.26 -20.16 40.53
N ARG A 27 54.04 -20.81 41.69
CA ARG A 27 53.56 -22.21 41.97
C ARG A 27 53.14 -22.34 43.46
N GLU A 28 52.45 -23.38 43.99
CA GLU A 28 51.58 -24.49 43.52
C GLU A 28 50.95 -25.21 44.76
N GLY A 29 49.87 -26.01 44.64
CA GLY A 29 49.24 -26.72 45.78
C GLY A 29 47.97 -27.53 45.40
N ARG A 30 47.59 -28.51 46.24
CA ARG A 30 46.34 -29.32 46.15
C ARG A 30 45.15 -28.54 46.78
N GLU A 31 43.86 -28.95 46.73
CA GLU A 31 43.25 -30.29 46.64
C GLU A 31 41.77 -30.28 46.19
N SER A 32 41.22 -31.46 45.85
CA SER A 32 39.79 -31.85 45.71
C SER A 32 38.78 -30.96 44.93
N GLU A 33 38.32 -31.49 43.79
CA GLU A 33 37.03 -31.19 43.13
C GLU A 33 35.96 -32.24 43.54
N PRO A 34 34.67 -31.87 43.61
CA PRO A 34 33.56 -32.83 43.42
C PRO A 34 32.85 -32.67 42.07
N GLN A 35 32.62 -33.79 41.37
CA GLN A 35 32.15 -33.84 39.98
C GLN A 35 30.62 -33.80 39.83
N MET A 36 30.15 -33.39 38.64
CA MET A 36 28.87 -33.88 38.09
C MET A 36 29.00 -35.33 37.60
N PRO A 37 28.02 -36.20 37.87
CA PRO A 37 27.78 -37.41 37.07
C PRO A 37 26.61 -37.23 36.07
N ASN A 38 26.63 -38.03 35.00
CA ASN A 38 25.81 -37.84 33.79
C ASN A 38 24.47 -38.62 33.77
N MET A 39 23.63 -38.25 32.80
CA MET A 39 22.42 -38.99 32.39
C MET A 39 22.70 -40.43 31.95
N SER A 40 21.67 -41.31 31.99
CA SER A 40 21.50 -42.35 30.97
C SER A 40 20.00 -42.69 30.75
N ARG A 41 19.70 -43.56 29.76
CA ARG A 41 18.37 -43.73 29.13
C ARG A 41 17.67 -45.04 29.56
N ARG A 42 16.33 -45.05 29.67
CA ARG A 42 15.38 -45.77 28.74
C ARG A 42 13.92 -45.87 29.27
N VAL A 43 13.00 -45.51 28.37
CA VAL A 43 11.68 -46.12 28.03
C VAL A 43 11.01 -47.12 29.00
N PHE A 44 9.74 -46.86 29.38
CA PHE A 44 8.63 -47.85 29.42
C PHE A 44 7.24 -47.17 29.37
N ASN A 45 6.15 -47.95 29.29
CA ASN A 45 4.84 -47.54 28.74
C ASN A 45 3.65 -47.49 29.75
N SER A 46 2.79 -46.47 29.57
CA SER A 46 1.31 -46.53 29.56
C SER A 46 0.44 -46.78 30.84
N ALA A 47 -0.85 -46.48 30.64
CA ALA A 47 -2.07 -47.04 31.26
C ALA A 47 -2.54 -46.63 32.67
N VAL A 48 -1.69 -46.37 33.67
CA VAL A 48 -2.16 -46.45 35.08
C VAL A 48 -2.81 -45.18 35.65
N LEU A 49 -2.48 -43.98 35.15
CA LEU A 49 -2.93 -42.70 35.77
C LEU A 49 -4.31 -42.18 35.31
N LEU A 50 -5.03 -42.92 34.45
CA LEU A 50 -6.36 -42.54 33.94
C LEU A 50 -7.52 -43.23 34.69
N PHE A 51 -7.23 -44.13 35.63
CA PHE A 51 -8.24 -44.97 36.32
C PHE A 51 -8.71 -44.46 37.69
N LEU A 52 -8.07 -43.44 38.27
CA LEU A 52 -8.34 -42.97 39.64
C LEU A 52 -9.42 -41.87 39.76
N VAL A 53 -10.04 -41.45 38.64
CA VAL A 53 -11.09 -40.41 38.63
C VAL A 53 -12.48 -40.98 38.27
N VAL A 54 -12.56 -42.23 37.82
CA VAL A 54 -13.80 -42.85 37.29
C VAL A 54 -14.26 -44.02 38.16
N MET A 55 -14.32 -43.85 39.49
CA MET A 55 -14.90 -44.85 40.40
C MET A 55 -15.37 -44.31 41.77
N MET A 56 -16.17 -43.23 41.80
CA MET A 56 -17.05 -42.94 42.95
C MET A 56 -18.34 -42.22 42.50
N CYS A 57 -19.33 -43.00 42.05
CA CYS A 57 -20.69 -42.54 41.79
C CYS A 57 -21.70 -43.64 42.13
N CYS A 58 -22.18 -43.66 43.38
CA CYS A 58 -23.53 -44.11 43.79
C CYS A 58 -23.66 -44.04 45.31
N GLY A 59 -24.51 -43.15 45.81
CA GLY A 59 -24.85 -43.01 47.23
C GLY A 59 -26.18 -42.29 47.37
N THR A 60 -27.27 -43.06 47.43
CA THR A 60 -28.65 -42.55 47.46
C THR A 60 -29.09 -42.23 48.88
N GLY A 61 -29.76 -41.08 49.09
CA GLY A 61 -30.46 -40.83 50.35
C GLY A 61 -30.95 -39.39 50.59
N GLY A 62 -32.27 -39.24 50.76
CA GLY A 62 -32.89 -38.05 51.37
C GLY A 62 -33.20 -36.89 50.41
N ALA A 63 -34.45 -36.46 50.39
CA ALA A 63 -34.90 -35.29 49.62
C ALA A 63 -35.24 -34.11 50.53
N ALA A 64 -34.96 -32.90 50.04
CA ALA A 64 -35.56 -31.64 50.50
C ALA A 64 -35.73 -30.72 49.27
N THR A 65 -36.82 -29.98 49.21
CA THR A 65 -37.23 -29.21 48.02
C THR A 65 -36.45 -27.90 47.87
N ALA A 66 -35.98 -27.63 46.66
CA ALA A 66 -35.55 -26.32 46.18
C ALA A 66 -36.09 -26.11 44.76
N GLU A 67 -36.44 -24.87 44.41
CA GLU A 67 -37.15 -24.51 43.17
C GLU A 67 -36.20 -24.40 41.96
N ASP A 68 -36.79 -24.34 40.75
CA ASP A 68 -36.07 -24.48 39.48
C ASP A 68 -34.92 -23.48 39.27
N ALA A 69 -33.70 -23.99 39.20
CA ALA A 69 -32.51 -23.22 38.86
C ALA A 69 -32.45 -22.94 37.34
N SER A 70 -33.06 -21.82 36.93
CA SER A 70 -33.12 -21.40 35.52
C SER A 70 -31.75 -21.13 34.89
N SER A 71 -31.65 -21.40 33.59
CA SER A 71 -30.45 -21.20 32.78
C SER A 71 -30.04 -19.73 32.59
N ALA A 72 -28.73 -19.49 32.52
CA ALA A 72 -28.09 -18.46 31.69
C ALA A 72 -28.68 -17.03 31.74
N SER A 73 -28.43 -16.31 32.83
CA SER A 73 -28.31 -14.84 32.76
C SER A 73 -27.25 -14.34 33.74
N GLY A 74 -26.10 -13.90 33.21
CA GLY A 74 -25.08 -13.25 34.01
C GLY A 74 -25.54 -11.84 34.39
N SER A 75 -25.96 -11.66 35.65
CA SER A 75 -26.43 -10.37 36.17
C SER A 75 -25.50 -9.22 35.75
N SER A 76 -26.02 -8.31 34.94
CA SER A 76 -25.21 -7.24 34.36
C SER A 76 -24.77 -6.29 35.47
N PRO A 77 -23.45 -6.13 35.75
CA PRO A 77 -23.00 -5.06 36.61
C PRO A 77 -23.46 -3.73 35.99
N GLU A 78 -23.94 -2.83 36.83
CA GLU A 78 -24.51 -1.56 36.40
C GLU A 78 -23.60 -0.87 35.37
N LYS A 79 -24.15 -0.47 34.21
CA LYS A 79 -23.38 0.15 33.10
C LYS A 79 -22.64 1.40 33.58
N LEU A 80 -21.41 1.23 34.08
CA LEU A 80 -20.60 2.27 34.74
C LEU A 80 -20.42 3.52 33.88
N PHE A 81 -20.41 3.35 32.56
CA PHE A 81 -20.28 4.42 31.58
C PHE A 81 -21.51 4.48 30.68
N TYR A 82 -21.85 5.69 30.23
CA TYR A 82 -22.90 5.93 29.24
C TYR A 82 -22.44 7.01 28.25
N TRP A 83 -22.95 6.93 27.02
CA TRP A 83 -22.76 7.98 26.02
C TRP A 83 -23.78 9.10 26.25
N ARG A 84 -23.32 10.35 26.18
CA ARG A 84 -24.17 11.55 26.11
C ARG A 84 -23.64 12.53 25.09
N ASP A 85 -24.46 13.47 24.66
CA ASP A 85 -23.99 14.62 23.87
C ASP A 85 -23.13 15.56 24.75
N THR A 86 -22.30 16.38 24.10
CA THR A 86 -21.62 17.53 24.72
C THR A 86 -22.64 18.53 25.30
N LYS A 87 -22.33 19.10 26.45
CA LYS A 87 -23.14 20.12 27.15
C LYS A 87 -22.77 21.54 26.71
N ASP A 88 -23.61 22.51 27.06
CA ASP A 88 -23.24 23.92 26.99
C ASP A 88 -21.94 24.18 27.79
N GLY A 89 -20.97 24.86 27.18
CA GLY A 89 -19.63 25.06 27.74
C GLY A 89 -18.61 23.94 27.45
N GLU A 90 -19.02 22.85 26.81
CA GLU A 90 -18.11 21.84 26.22
C GLU A 90 -17.98 22.09 24.71
N THR A 91 -16.77 22.32 24.21
CA THR A 91 -16.51 22.64 22.80
C THR A 91 -15.44 21.74 22.18
N VAL A 92 -15.56 21.44 20.88
CA VAL A 92 -14.53 20.71 20.13
C VAL A 92 -13.37 21.66 19.83
N SER A 93 -12.15 21.25 20.14
CA SER A 93 -10.93 22.04 19.96
C SER A 93 -9.97 21.47 18.91
N SER A 94 -10.04 20.18 18.58
CA SER A 94 -9.45 19.61 17.36
C SER A 94 -10.12 18.30 16.95
N LEU A 95 -9.97 17.93 15.67
CA LEU A 95 -10.49 16.68 15.09
C LEU A 95 -9.35 15.82 14.57
N ARG A 96 -9.41 14.50 14.81
CA ARG A 96 -8.41 13.52 14.38
C ARG A 96 -9.01 12.18 13.97
N VAL A 97 -8.19 11.33 13.36
CA VAL A 97 -8.52 9.94 12.99
C VAL A 97 -9.83 9.86 12.20
N PRO A 98 -9.86 10.42 10.97
CA PRO A 98 -11.05 10.46 10.15
C PRO A 98 -11.51 9.06 9.75
N SER A 99 -12.82 8.86 9.72
CA SER A 99 -13.47 7.69 9.13
C SER A 99 -14.69 8.15 8.32
N LEU A 100 -14.86 7.59 7.12
CA LEU A 100 -16.06 7.74 6.30
C LEU A 100 -16.84 6.43 6.27
N VAL A 101 -18.16 6.54 6.44
CA VAL A 101 -19.08 5.40 6.38
C VAL A 101 -20.31 5.74 5.54
N GLU A 102 -20.76 4.77 4.73
CA GLU A 102 -22.10 4.79 4.14
C GLU A 102 -23.03 3.93 4.99
N MET A 103 -24.17 4.49 5.40
CA MET A 103 -25.22 3.78 6.13
C MET A 103 -26.58 4.13 5.54
N ASN A 104 -27.37 3.13 5.15
CA ASN A 104 -28.70 3.31 4.56
C ASN A 104 -28.75 4.27 3.34
N GLY A 105 -27.63 4.45 2.63
CA GLY A 105 -27.51 5.39 1.51
C GLY A 105 -27.22 6.85 1.89
N ASP A 106 -27.07 7.14 3.18
CA ASP A 106 -26.49 8.38 3.70
C ASP A 106 -24.99 8.19 3.96
N VAL A 107 -24.20 9.26 3.91
CA VAL A 107 -22.76 9.23 4.22
C VAL A 107 -22.46 10.08 5.45
N PHE A 108 -21.64 9.55 6.35
CA PHE A 108 -21.23 10.24 7.58
C PHE A 108 -19.71 10.32 7.70
N ALA A 109 -19.24 11.45 8.20
CA ALA A 109 -17.92 11.57 8.80
C ALA A 109 -17.99 11.12 10.27
N VAL A 110 -16.96 10.42 10.74
CA VAL A 110 -16.72 10.09 12.15
C VAL A 110 -15.28 10.46 12.49
N ALA A 111 -15.04 11.04 13.67
CA ALA A 111 -13.72 11.52 14.10
C ALA A 111 -13.51 11.41 15.61
N GLU A 112 -12.25 11.28 16.02
CA GLU A 112 -11.83 11.57 17.39
C GLU A 112 -11.92 13.09 17.61
N ALA A 113 -12.70 13.51 18.60
CA ALA A 113 -12.90 14.91 18.94
C ALA A 113 -12.20 15.22 20.27
N GLN A 114 -11.11 16.00 20.21
CA GLN A 114 -10.53 16.57 21.41
C GLN A 114 -11.41 17.74 21.84
N CYS A 115 -11.89 17.68 23.07
CA CYS A 115 -12.89 18.60 23.60
C CYS A 115 -12.34 19.36 24.80
N THR A 116 -12.77 20.60 24.97
CA THR A 116 -12.45 21.45 26.12
C THR A 116 -13.73 21.79 26.86
N GLY A 117 -13.73 21.54 28.17
CA GLY A 117 -14.87 21.83 29.06
C GLY A 117 -14.67 23.08 29.90
N THR A 118 -15.73 23.44 30.64
CA THR A 118 -15.73 24.51 31.63
C THR A 118 -14.55 24.37 32.61
N GLY A 119 -13.84 25.46 32.91
CA GLY A 119 -12.63 25.41 33.73
C GLY A 119 -11.35 24.97 32.98
N GLY A 120 -11.43 24.71 31.68
CA GLY A 120 -10.26 24.48 30.81
C GLY A 120 -9.75 23.04 30.78
N CYS A 121 -10.50 22.08 31.33
CA CYS A 121 -10.14 20.66 31.27
C CYS A 121 -10.35 20.08 29.86
N VAL A 122 -9.52 19.09 29.50
CA VAL A 122 -9.51 18.45 28.17
C VAL A 122 -9.91 16.98 28.29
N PHE A 123 -10.75 16.51 27.36
CA PHE A 123 -11.23 15.12 27.29
C PHE A 123 -11.50 14.72 25.83
N THR A 124 -11.65 13.42 25.57
CA THR A 124 -11.93 12.90 24.22
C THR A 124 -13.39 12.47 24.09
N GLY A 125 -14.06 12.94 23.04
CA GLY A 125 -15.34 12.42 22.54
C GLY A 125 -15.19 11.85 21.13
N ILE A 126 -16.30 11.35 20.58
CA ILE A 126 -16.42 10.96 19.17
C ILE A 126 -17.41 11.92 18.50
N ALA A 127 -16.97 12.62 17.47
CA ALA A 127 -17.82 13.47 16.65
C ALA A 127 -18.38 12.70 15.45
N SER A 128 -19.58 13.05 15.01
CA SER A 128 -20.15 12.59 13.74
C SER A 128 -20.95 13.69 13.04
N GLU A 129 -20.92 13.67 11.71
CA GLU A 129 -21.62 14.63 10.85
C GLU A 129 -22.15 13.94 9.60
N PHE A 130 -23.40 14.21 9.23
CA PHE A 130 -23.98 13.80 7.96
C PHE A 130 -23.47 14.68 6.82
N LEU A 131 -22.92 14.06 5.78
CA LEU A 131 -22.43 14.77 4.60
C LEU A 131 -23.53 14.77 3.54
N SER A 132 -24.03 15.96 3.18
CA SER A 132 -25.08 16.14 2.15
C SER A 132 -24.65 15.67 0.76
N LEU A 133 -23.33 15.66 0.49
CA LEU A 133 -22.72 15.37 -0.82
C LEU A 133 -23.28 16.22 -1.97
N THR A 134 -23.82 17.40 -1.67
CA THR A 134 -24.32 18.40 -2.63
C THR A 134 -23.17 19.17 -3.28
N ASP A 135 -22.12 19.43 -2.51
CA ASP A 135 -21.13 20.46 -2.83
C ASP A 135 -19.94 19.88 -3.61
N GLU A 136 -19.35 20.70 -4.48
CA GLU A 136 -18.18 20.32 -5.29
C GLU A 136 -16.87 20.94 -4.80
N LYS A 137 -16.93 21.78 -3.78
CA LYS A 137 -15.76 22.39 -3.12
C LYS A 137 -15.39 21.59 -1.86
N PRO A 138 -14.12 21.66 -1.40
CA PRO A 138 -13.74 21.23 -0.06
C PRO A 138 -14.62 21.89 1.00
N ASN A 139 -15.11 21.11 1.97
CA ASN A 139 -15.86 21.58 3.12
C ASN A 139 -15.08 21.26 4.41
N GLU A 140 -14.70 22.28 5.17
CA GLU A 140 -14.01 22.14 6.46
C GLU A 140 -15.08 22.03 7.57
N LEU A 141 -15.05 20.94 8.35
CA LEU A 141 -16.14 20.60 9.27
C LEU A 141 -16.23 21.61 10.43
N ASP A 142 -17.43 22.13 10.69
CA ASP A 142 -17.63 23.20 11.67
C ASP A 142 -17.66 22.65 13.10
N MET A 143 -16.53 22.78 13.79
CA MET A 143 -16.35 22.40 15.20
C MET A 143 -17.36 23.04 16.18
N SER A 144 -18.01 24.15 15.81
CA SER A 144 -19.06 24.77 16.62
C SER A 144 -20.45 24.13 16.45
N LYS A 145 -20.66 23.36 15.38
CA LYS A 145 -21.93 22.70 15.05
C LYS A 145 -21.89 21.16 15.15
N LEU A 146 -20.69 20.57 15.04
CA LEU A 146 -20.41 19.13 15.06
C LEU A 146 -21.05 18.40 16.24
N LYS A 147 -21.81 17.33 15.94
CA LYS A 147 -22.52 16.53 16.95
C LYS A 147 -21.55 15.52 17.57
N THR A 148 -21.15 15.82 18.81
CA THR A 148 -20.13 15.06 19.55
C THR A 148 -20.74 14.32 20.73
N GLN A 149 -20.49 13.02 20.83
CA GLN A 149 -20.84 12.21 21.99
C GLN A 149 -19.61 11.92 22.85
N VAL A 150 -19.79 11.92 24.16
CA VAL A 150 -18.75 11.69 25.18
C VAL A 150 -19.17 10.49 26.02
N LEU A 151 -18.23 9.59 26.30
CA LEU A 151 -18.43 8.45 27.20
C LEU A 151 -18.07 8.89 28.63
N VAL A 152 -19.05 8.84 29.55
CA VAL A 152 -18.95 9.45 30.88
C VAL A 152 -19.33 8.46 31.98
N ASN A 153 -18.59 8.47 33.09
CA ASN A 153 -18.90 7.71 34.30
C ASN A 153 -20.23 8.16 34.92
N ARG A 154 -21.13 7.23 35.28
CA ARG A 154 -22.37 7.53 36.01
C ARG A 154 -22.14 8.20 37.37
N SER A 155 -21.07 7.83 38.08
CA SER A 155 -20.79 8.34 39.43
C SER A 155 -20.23 9.76 39.46
N SER A 156 -19.95 10.39 38.31
CA SER A 156 -19.44 11.77 38.18
C SER A 156 -20.52 12.85 38.42
N GLY A 157 -21.43 12.62 39.36
CA GLY A 157 -22.64 13.42 39.59
C GLY A 157 -22.34 14.84 40.07
N GLY A 158 -22.19 15.77 39.12
CA GLY A 158 -21.86 17.18 39.38
C GLY A 158 -20.42 17.58 39.06
N GLU A 159 -19.59 16.68 38.53
CA GLU A 159 -18.22 17.02 38.11
C GLU A 159 -18.24 17.98 36.91
N GLN A 160 -17.35 18.99 36.95
CA GLN A 160 -17.22 20.03 35.92
C GLN A 160 -16.56 19.51 34.62
N CYS A 161 -15.98 18.31 34.67
CA CYS A 161 -15.19 17.70 33.59
C CYS A 161 -15.61 16.22 33.42
N PRO A 162 -15.75 15.69 32.19
CA PRO A 162 -16.15 14.30 31.97
C PRO A 162 -15.10 13.28 32.46
N SER A 163 -15.40 12.56 33.53
CA SER A 163 -14.52 11.48 34.01
C SER A 163 -14.69 10.18 33.22
N GLN A 164 -13.58 9.73 32.62
CA GLN A 164 -13.42 8.38 32.04
C GLN A 164 -12.88 7.36 33.06
N THR A 165 -12.96 7.65 34.37
CA THR A 165 -12.60 6.71 35.44
C THR A 165 -13.82 6.43 36.33
N ALA A 166 -14.13 5.16 36.56
CA ALA A 166 -15.25 4.71 37.39
C ALA A 166 -14.77 3.73 38.47
N VAL A 167 -15.31 3.85 39.69
CA VAL A 167 -15.13 2.87 40.77
C VAL A 167 -16.37 1.98 40.82
N LEU A 168 -16.18 0.67 40.78
CA LEU A 168 -17.28 -0.29 40.88
C LEU A 168 -17.82 -0.30 42.33
N ALA A 169 -19.09 0.08 42.49
CA ALA A 169 -19.75 0.26 43.78
C ALA A 169 -19.56 -0.94 44.72
N GLY A 170 -19.33 -0.67 46.00
CA GLY A 170 -19.06 -1.71 47.01
C GLY A 170 -17.68 -2.39 46.90
N THR A 171 -16.80 -1.97 45.98
CA THR A 171 -15.49 -2.60 45.76
C THR A 171 -14.36 -1.57 45.67
N GLN A 172 -13.11 -2.05 45.74
CA GLN A 172 -11.92 -1.27 45.39
C GLN A 172 -11.54 -1.35 43.89
N ARG A 173 -12.40 -1.89 43.01
CA ARG A 173 -12.06 -2.05 41.58
C ARG A 173 -12.31 -0.75 40.82
N VAL A 174 -11.29 -0.26 40.15
CA VAL A 174 -11.32 0.98 39.35
C VAL A 174 -11.19 0.62 37.87
N LYS A 175 -12.17 1.00 37.05
CA LYS A 175 -12.08 0.93 35.60
C LYS A 175 -11.65 2.29 35.05
N LYS A 176 -10.51 2.33 34.38
CA LYS A 176 -10.06 3.47 33.57
C LYS A 176 -10.40 3.18 32.12
N VAL A 177 -11.04 4.12 31.45
CA VAL A 177 -11.33 4.14 30.02
C VAL A 177 -10.42 5.17 29.35
N HIS A 178 -10.00 4.89 28.12
CA HIS A 178 -9.38 5.87 27.24
C HIS A 178 -10.06 5.79 25.88
N VAL A 179 -10.88 6.80 25.57
CA VAL A 179 -11.49 6.96 24.24
C VAL A 179 -10.49 7.59 23.27
N SER A 180 -10.19 6.90 22.17
CA SER A 180 -9.35 7.39 21.07
C SER A 180 -9.39 6.42 19.86
N ARG A 181 -8.87 6.87 18.71
CA ARG A 181 -8.78 6.15 17.42
C ARG A 181 -10.05 5.37 17.03
N PRO A 182 -11.19 6.05 16.77
CA PRO A 182 -12.38 5.40 16.24
C PRO A 182 -12.03 4.59 14.99
N THR A 183 -12.29 3.30 15.04
CA THR A 183 -12.13 2.37 13.91
C THR A 183 -13.51 1.77 13.64
N THR A 184 -14.15 2.12 12.52
CA THR A 184 -15.59 1.84 12.29
C THR A 184 -15.84 0.79 11.21
N VAL A 185 -16.93 0.04 11.32
CA VAL A 185 -17.42 -0.89 10.29
C VAL A 185 -18.95 -0.97 10.32
N VAL A 186 -19.59 -1.09 9.16
CA VAL A 186 -21.06 -1.11 9.02
C VAL A 186 -21.55 -2.54 8.72
N GLN A 187 -22.65 -2.94 9.35
CA GLN A 187 -23.29 -4.24 9.14
C GLN A 187 -24.82 -4.06 9.06
N GLY A 188 -25.36 -4.07 7.84
CA GLY A 188 -26.77 -3.75 7.62
C GLY A 188 -27.07 -2.29 7.96
N SER A 189 -28.00 -2.06 8.89
CA SER A 189 -28.34 -0.71 9.39
C SER A 189 -27.52 -0.29 10.62
N ASP A 190 -26.74 -1.20 11.21
CA ASP A 190 -25.95 -0.95 12.41
C ASP A 190 -24.50 -0.57 12.07
N ILE A 191 -23.88 0.23 12.92
CA ILE A 191 -22.45 0.55 12.88
C ILE A 191 -21.76 0.10 14.17
N TYR A 192 -20.61 -0.53 14.01
CA TYR A 192 -19.72 -0.95 15.09
C TYR A 192 -18.43 -0.13 15.06
N MET A 193 -17.92 0.21 16.22
CA MET A 193 -16.71 1.02 16.38
C MET A 193 -15.84 0.47 17.50
N LEU A 194 -14.55 0.22 17.22
CA LEU A 194 -13.56 0.19 18.30
C LEU A 194 -13.29 1.64 18.71
N ALA A 195 -13.65 1.99 19.95
CA ALA A 195 -13.69 3.35 20.47
C ALA A 195 -12.56 3.66 21.47
N GLY A 196 -11.47 2.88 21.43
CA GLY A 196 -10.36 2.94 22.38
C GLY A 196 -10.28 1.69 23.26
N ASN A 197 -9.73 1.85 24.47
CA ASN A 197 -9.45 0.73 25.38
C ASN A 197 -9.84 1.02 26.84
N TYR A 198 -9.77 -0.02 27.67
CA TYR A 198 -9.97 0.07 29.12
C TYR A 198 -8.96 -0.77 29.90
N SER A 199 -8.76 -0.41 31.16
CA SER A 199 -8.00 -1.19 32.15
C SER A 199 -8.72 -1.21 33.50
N TRP A 200 -8.56 -2.31 34.23
CA TRP A 200 -9.04 -2.50 35.59
C TRP A 200 -7.87 -2.60 36.56
N THR A 201 -7.91 -1.80 37.62
CA THR A 201 -6.89 -1.73 38.68
C THR A 201 -7.55 -1.77 40.06
N TYR A 202 -6.75 -1.97 41.11
CA TYR A 202 -7.23 -1.83 42.49
C TYR A 202 -6.95 -0.42 43.04
N GLY A 203 -7.91 0.13 43.79
CA GLY A 203 -7.79 1.42 44.48
C GLY A 203 -6.57 1.44 45.42
N GLY A 204 -5.80 2.52 45.39
CA GLY A 204 -4.51 2.63 46.10
C GLY A 204 -3.37 1.81 45.48
N LYS A 205 -3.61 1.00 44.43
CA LYS A 205 -2.61 0.24 43.67
C LYS A 205 -2.82 0.42 42.17
N ALA A 206 -2.73 1.67 41.72
CA ALA A 206 -3.08 2.09 40.35
C ALA A 206 -2.26 1.38 39.24
N ASP A 207 -1.07 0.87 39.56
CA ASP A 207 -0.19 0.17 38.62
C ASP A 207 -0.48 -1.34 38.54
N SER A 208 -1.29 -1.88 39.47
CA SER A 208 -1.72 -3.28 39.50
C SER A 208 -2.90 -3.51 38.55
N VAL A 209 -2.65 -3.42 37.24
CA VAL A 209 -3.61 -3.80 36.19
C VAL A 209 -3.83 -5.31 36.24
N PHE A 210 -5.06 -5.75 36.49
CA PHE A 210 -5.43 -7.17 36.54
C PHE A 210 -6.25 -7.64 35.34
N GLN A 211 -6.82 -6.71 34.58
CA GLN A 211 -7.53 -6.96 33.33
C GLN A 211 -7.48 -5.69 32.47
N CYS A 212 -7.45 -5.84 31.15
CA CYS A 212 -7.70 -4.76 30.21
C CYS A 212 -8.39 -5.33 28.96
N GLY A 213 -8.76 -4.45 28.03
CA GLY A 213 -9.50 -4.83 26.83
C GLY A 213 -9.80 -3.65 25.91
N LEU A 214 -10.46 -3.94 24.79
CA LEU A 214 -10.95 -2.94 23.85
C LEU A 214 -12.41 -2.59 24.16
N LEU A 215 -12.81 -1.38 23.76
CA LEU A 215 -14.20 -0.92 23.84
C LEU A 215 -14.84 -1.01 22.47
N LEU A 216 -15.72 -1.99 22.28
CA LEU A 216 -16.58 -2.06 21.09
C LEU A 216 -17.86 -1.29 21.37
N VAL A 217 -18.27 -0.43 20.45
CA VAL A 217 -19.46 0.41 20.58
C VAL A 217 -20.37 0.18 19.39
N LYS A 218 -21.65 -0.13 19.65
CA LYS A 218 -22.70 -0.22 18.66
C LYS A 218 -23.48 1.10 18.59
N GLY A 219 -23.72 1.56 17.37
CA GLY A 219 -24.55 2.71 17.05
C GLY A 219 -25.49 2.41 15.88
N ASN A 220 -26.42 3.33 15.64
CA ASN A 220 -27.33 3.32 14.49
C ASN A 220 -27.72 4.78 14.17
N ILE A 221 -28.37 5.06 13.04
CA ILE A 221 -28.77 6.42 12.65
C ILE A 221 -29.91 6.94 13.57
N SER A 222 -29.98 8.25 13.76
CA SER A 222 -31.18 8.95 14.27
C SER A 222 -32.36 8.81 13.29
N ASN A 223 -33.37 8.00 13.64
CA ASN A 223 -34.56 7.71 12.81
C ASN A 223 -35.58 8.86 12.71
N GLU A 224 -35.11 10.09 12.43
CA GLU A 224 -35.96 11.23 12.12
C GLU A 224 -36.20 11.33 10.60
N ALA A 225 -37.32 10.80 10.14
CA ALA A 225 -37.72 10.90 8.74
C ALA A 225 -37.89 12.37 8.33
N GLY A 226 -37.07 12.84 7.38
CA GLY A 226 -37.15 14.19 6.82
C GLY A 226 -36.38 15.27 7.57
N SER A 227 -35.67 14.98 8.66
CA SER A 227 -34.82 16.00 9.32
C SER A 227 -33.44 16.12 8.65
N THR A 228 -32.90 17.33 8.60
CA THR A 228 -31.53 17.62 8.15
C THR A 228 -30.48 17.28 9.21
N ASN A 229 -30.91 16.79 10.38
CA ASN A 229 -30.08 16.59 11.57
C ASN A 229 -29.64 15.12 11.74
N LYS A 230 -29.64 14.34 10.65
CA LYS A 230 -29.18 12.95 10.64
C LYS A 230 -27.80 12.84 11.29
N ARG A 231 -27.65 11.90 12.22
CA ARG A 231 -26.37 11.56 12.85
C ARG A 231 -26.33 10.11 13.30
N ILE A 232 -25.11 9.63 13.58
CA ILE A 232 -24.91 8.37 14.27
C ILE A 232 -25.19 8.59 15.76
N LEU A 233 -25.90 7.64 16.38
CA LEU A 233 -26.16 7.60 17.82
C LEU A 233 -25.48 6.36 18.41
N TRP A 234 -24.36 6.57 19.09
CA TRP A 234 -23.66 5.56 19.88
C TRP A 234 -24.46 5.25 21.15
N LYS A 235 -24.69 3.95 21.43
CA LYS A 235 -25.61 3.50 22.50
C LYS A 235 -25.01 2.41 23.38
N ASP A 236 -24.64 1.28 22.78
CA ASP A 236 -24.25 0.09 23.52
C ASP A 236 -22.74 -0.15 23.45
N THR A 237 -22.08 -0.03 24.60
CA THR A 237 -20.66 -0.31 24.79
C THR A 237 -20.48 -1.71 25.37
N TYR A 238 -19.62 -2.49 24.73
CA TYR A 238 -19.22 -3.83 25.13
C TYR A 238 -17.73 -3.83 25.49
N ASP A 239 -17.40 -4.41 26.64
CA ASP A 239 -16.02 -4.67 27.03
C ASP A 239 -15.55 -5.95 26.33
N LEU A 240 -14.44 -5.87 25.58
CA LEU A 240 -13.81 -7.02 24.94
C LEU A 240 -12.46 -7.33 25.63
N PRO A 241 -12.42 -8.27 26.59
CA PRO A 241 -11.19 -8.64 27.28
C PRO A 241 -10.21 -9.34 26.34
N TRP A 242 -8.96 -8.86 26.33
CA TRP A 242 -7.84 -9.53 25.64
C TRP A 242 -6.82 -10.14 26.63
N ILE A 243 -6.83 -9.71 27.89
CA ILE A 243 -6.06 -10.34 28.98
C ILE A 243 -7.03 -11.12 29.87
N SER A 244 -7.30 -12.35 29.46
CA SER A 244 -7.87 -13.42 30.30
C SER A 244 -7.47 -14.78 29.73
N ASN A 245 -6.57 -15.46 30.45
CA ASN A 245 -6.05 -16.82 30.21
C ASN A 245 -5.16 -17.03 28.96
N GLY A 246 -3.87 -17.34 29.19
CA GLY A 246 -3.07 -18.19 28.30
C GLY A 246 -1.99 -17.57 27.41
N ARG A 247 -2.08 -16.30 26.98
CA ARG A 247 -1.05 -15.68 26.13
C ARG A 247 0.17 -15.21 26.95
N GLN A 248 1.07 -16.13 27.27
CA GLN A 248 2.22 -15.89 28.16
C GLN A 248 3.47 -15.30 27.47
N GLU A 249 3.51 -15.27 26.14
CA GLU A 249 4.70 -14.91 25.33
C GLU A 249 4.67 -13.49 24.73
N GLN A 250 3.53 -12.81 24.74
CA GLN A 250 3.37 -11.49 24.10
C GLN A 250 2.82 -10.50 25.12
N SER A 251 3.72 -9.83 25.84
CA SER A 251 3.34 -8.82 26.83
C SER A 251 3.25 -7.43 26.19
N TRP A 252 2.06 -6.85 26.27
CA TRP A 252 1.73 -5.57 25.66
C TRP A 252 1.51 -4.49 26.72
N THR A 253 1.85 -3.24 26.40
CA THR A 253 1.46 -2.06 27.19
C THR A 253 0.12 -1.47 26.74
N ARG A 254 -0.26 -1.69 25.48
CA ARG A 254 -1.47 -1.13 24.86
C ARG A 254 -1.97 -2.00 23.70
N LEU A 255 -3.29 -2.10 23.57
CA LEU A 255 -3.98 -2.35 22.29
C LEU A 255 -4.88 -1.17 22.00
N ILE A 256 -5.10 -0.87 20.73
CA ILE A 256 -6.13 0.05 20.26
C ILE A 256 -6.51 -0.31 18.81
N GLY A 257 -7.65 0.17 18.32
CA GLY A 257 -7.94 0.15 16.89
C GLY A 257 -6.88 0.92 16.07
N GLY A 258 -6.72 0.56 14.80
CA GLY A 258 -5.83 1.26 13.87
C GLY A 258 -6.26 2.71 13.59
N GLY A 259 -7.54 3.02 13.81
CA GLY A 259 -8.19 4.24 13.35
C GLY A 259 -8.83 4.05 11.97
N GLY A 260 -9.72 4.97 11.60
CA GLY A 260 -10.36 4.96 10.28
C GLY A 260 -11.40 3.84 10.16
N SER A 261 -11.18 2.90 9.25
CA SER A 261 -12.20 1.92 8.86
C SER A 261 -11.71 0.48 9.04
N GLY A 262 -12.54 -0.34 9.67
CA GLY A 262 -12.55 -1.79 9.49
C GLY A 262 -13.36 -2.18 8.26
N ILE A 263 -13.42 -3.48 7.98
CA ILE A 263 -14.10 -4.04 6.80
C ILE A 263 -15.03 -5.18 7.21
N LYS A 264 -16.12 -5.35 6.45
CA LYS A 264 -16.87 -6.60 6.40
C LYS A 264 -16.29 -7.42 5.25
N ILE A 265 -15.88 -8.66 5.52
CA ILE A 265 -15.38 -9.60 4.52
C ILE A 265 -16.49 -10.58 4.10
N LYS A 266 -16.22 -11.46 3.12
CA LYS A 266 -17.15 -12.54 2.73
C LYS A 266 -17.60 -13.37 3.94
N GLY A 267 -18.88 -13.74 3.99
CA GLY A 267 -19.47 -14.50 5.09
C GLY A 267 -19.77 -13.68 6.35
N ASP A 268 -20.25 -12.44 6.17
CA ASP A 268 -20.73 -11.50 7.22
C ASP A 268 -19.75 -11.19 8.37
N THR A 269 -18.50 -11.64 8.26
CA THR A 269 -17.46 -11.50 9.27
C THR A 269 -16.94 -10.06 9.28
N LEU A 270 -16.90 -9.47 10.46
CA LEU A 270 -16.34 -8.13 10.69
C LEU A 270 -14.85 -8.24 11.01
N LEU A 271 -14.05 -7.29 10.54
CA LEU A 271 -12.61 -7.22 10.76
C LEU A 271 -12.17 -5.79 11.05
N PHE A 272 -11.50 -5.59 12.18
CA PHE A 272 -10.84 -4.34 12.55
C PHE A 272 -9.31 -4.48 12.45
N PRO A 273 -8.59 -3.50 11.86
CA PRO A 273 -7.17 -3.36 12.06
C PRO A 273 -6.88 -2.86 13.49
N LEU A 274 -5.80 -3.34 14.09
CA LEU A 274 -5.38 -3.04 15.46
C LEU A 274 -3.91 -2.62 15.53
N GLU A 275 -3.57 -1.78 16.49
CA GLU A 275 -2.19 -1.48 16.86
C GLU A 275 -1.90 -1.94 18.30
N GLY A 276 -0.90 -2.82 18.42
CA GLY A 276 -0.31 -3.23 19.69
C GLY A 276 0.97 -2.44 19.98
N THR A 277 1.21 -2.14 21.25
CA THR A 277 2.49 -1.58 21.73
C THR A 277 3.19 -2.61 22.60
N LYS A 278 4.38 -3.06 22.19
CA LYS A 278 5.18 -4.07 22.92
C LYS A 278 5.69 -3.51 24.25
N LYS A 279 5.76 -4.37 25.28
CA LYS A 279 6.25 -3.98 26.62
C LYS A 279 7.78 -3.99 26.74
N GLU A 280 8.45 -4.76 25.90
CA GLU A 280 9.90 -5.00 25.98
C GLU A 280 10.73 -3.82 25.48
N ASP A 281 10.29 -3.18 24.39
CA ASP A 281 11.00 -2.12 23.68
C ASP A 281 10.14 -0.89 23.35
N GLY A 282 8.83 -0.95 23.62
CA GLY A 282 7.87 0.11 23.31
C GLY A 282 7.47 0.23 21.84
N LYS A 283 7.90 -0.68 20.94
CA LYS A 283 7.58 -0.57 19.51
C LYS A 283 6.11 -0.81 19.22
N ALA A 284 5.62 -0.16 18.17
CA ALA A 284 4.33 -0.47 17.54
C ALA A 284 4.43 -1.73 16.68
N VAL A 285 3.36 -2.51 16.65
CA VAL A 285 3.09 -3.54 15.64
C VAL A 285 1.59 -3.56 15.32
N SER A 286 1.25 -3.99 14.12
CA SER A 286 -0.12 -4.08 13.63
C SER A 286 -0.65 -5.51 13.69
N LEU A 287 -1.91 -5.66 14.11
CA LEU A 287 -2.64 -6.92 14.24
C LEU A 287 -4.04 -6.79 13.60
N ILE A 288 -4.80 -7.88 13.53
CA ILE A 288 -6.24 -7.86 13.22
C ILE A 288 -7.08 -8.39 14.38
N MET A 289 -8.34 -7.97 14.41
CA MET A 289 -9.38 -8.54 15.26
C MET A 289 -10.63 -8.77 14.45
N TYR A 290 -11.15 -9.99 14.44
CA TYR A 290 -12.27 -10.39 13.59
C TYR A 290 -13.31 -11.21 14.35
N SER A 291 -14.54 -11.23 13.85
CA SER A 291 -15.64 -12.00 14.43
C SER A 291 -16.72 -12.29 13.38
N SER A 292 -17.14 -13.55 13.28
CA SER A 292 -18.19 -14.02 12.36
C SER A 292 -19.60 -13.92 12.97
N ASP A 293 -19.69 -13.80 14.28
CA ASP A 293 -20.87 -13.41 15.03
C ASP A 293 -20.55 -12.20 15.93
N THR A 294 -21.50 -11.72 16.75
CA THR A 294 -21.24 -10.66 17.75
C THR A 294 -20.87 -11.23 19.14
N ALA A 295 -20.59 -12.52 19.26
CA ALA A 295 -20.42 -13.25 20.51
C ALA A 295 -18.96 -13.66 20.82
N GLY A 296 -18.10 -13.85 19.81
CA GLY A 296 -16.73 -14.35 19.99
C GLY A 296 -15.66 -13.70 19.10
N TRP A 297 -15.13 -12.54 19.50
CA TRP A 297 -14.04 -11.87 18.78
C TRP A 297 -12.67 -12.57 18.95
N VAL A 298 -11.93 -12.70 17.84
CA VAL A 298 -10.60 -13.31 17.78
C VAL A 298 -9.56 -12.25 17.38
N VAL A 299 -8.51 -12.09 18.18
CA VAL A 299 -7.30 -11.31 17.83
C VAL A 299 -6.25 -12.25 17.24
N SER A 300 -5.55 -11.83 16.18
CA SER A 300 -4.54 -12.65 15.49
C SER A 300 -3.39 -13.12 16.40
N ARG A 301 -2.63 -14.11 15.91
CA ARG A 301 -1.31 -14.50 16.46
C ARG A 301 -0.18 -13.82 15.70
N GLU A 302 -0.32 -13.84 14.38
CA GLU A 302 0.49 -13.06 13.42
C GLU A 302 0.30 -11.55 13.63
N MET A 303 1.35 -10.80 13.27
CA MET A 303 1.45 -9.36 13.36
C MET A 303 2.43 -8.83 12.30
N SER A 304 2.45 -7.51 12.09
CA SER A 304 3.47 -6.85 11.26
C SER A 304 4.89 -7.00 11.83
N ALA A 305 5.87 -6.57 11.04
CA ALA A 305 7.20 -6.29 11.56
C ALA A 305 7.18 -5.24 12.68
N ASP A 306 8.26 -5.25 13.48
CA ASP A 306 8.59 -4.26 14.49
C ASP A 306 8.59 -2.83 13.93
N GLY A 307 7.96 -1.90 14.66
CA GLY A 307 7.94 -0.48 14.31
C GLY A 307 6.87 -0.10 13.28
N CYS A 308 5.93 -1.00 12.97
CA CYS A 308 4.88 -0.78 11.97
C CYS A 308 3.49 -0.57 12.60
N GLY A 309 3.00 0.67 12.59
CA GLY A 309 1.71 1.10 13.13
C GLY A 309 0.76 1.68 12.09
N ASP A 310 -0.26 2.41 12.58
CA ASP A 310 -1.35 3.02 11.78
C ASP A 310 -1.94 2.11 10.66
N PRO A 311 -2.34 0.87 10.98
CA PRO A 311 -2.76 -0.11 9.98
C PRO A 311 -4.10 0.24 9.32
N SER A 312 -4.12 0.13 7.98
CA SER A 312 -5.33 0.23 7.14
C SER A 312 -5.50 -1.09 6.37
N VAL A 313 -6.73 -1.60 6.21
CA VAL A 313 -6.97 -2.97 5.70
C VAL A 313 -8.11 -3.02 4.67
N VAL A 314 -7.96 -3.85 3.63
CA VAL A 314 -8.96 -4.09 2.57
C VAL A 314 -9.08 -5.58 2.23
N GLU A 315 -10.23 -5.99 1.69
CA GLU A 315 -10.40 -7.29 1.01
C GLU A 315 -10.08 -7.12 -0.48
N TRP A 316 -9.18 -7.97 -1.00
CA TRP A 316 -8.71 -7.96 -2.39
C TRP A 316 -8.83 -9.37 -2.99
N LYS A 317 -9.83 -9.53 -3.87
CA LYS A 317 -10.20 -10.80 -4.52
C LYS A 317 -10.60 -11.86 -3.49
N ASP A 318 -9.65 -12.69 -3.04
CA ASP A 318 -9.82 -13.76 -2.04
C ASP A 318 -8.73 -13.70 -0.94
N LYS A 319 -8.08 -12.55 -0.81
CA LYS A 319 -7.05 -12.24 0.19
C LYS A 319 -7.39 -10.97 0.96
N LEU A 320 -6.75 -10.80 2.10
CA LEU A 320 -6.73 -9.54 2.85
C LEU A 320 -5.40 -8.83 2.63
N ILE A 321 -5.44 -7.50 2.50
CA ILE A 321 -4.26 -6.64 2.36
C ILE A 321 -4.26 -5.61 3.48
N MET A 322 -3.18 -5.59 4.28
CA MET A 322 -2.94 -4.55 5.29
C MET A 322 -1.76 -3.68 4.88
N MET A 323 -1.94 -2.35 4.91
CA MET A 323 -0.87 -1.35 4.77
C MET A 323 -0.54 -0.76 6.15
N THR A 324 0.74 -0.65 6.48
CA THR A 324 1.24 -0.13 7.77
C THR A 324 2.29 0.95 7.57
N ALA A 325 2.28 2.01 8.37
CA ALA A 325 3.37 3.00 8.43
C ALA A 325 4.48 2.52 9.37
N CYS A 326 5.74 2.50 8.90
CA CYS A 326 6.85 1.92 9.66
C CYS A 326 7.99 2.91 9.95
N ASP A 327 8.67 2.72 11.09
CA ASP A 327 9.80 3.54 11.59
C ASP A 327 10.98 3.66 10.59
N ASP A 328 11.11 2.71 9.65
CA ASP A 328 12.14 2.70 8.60
C ASP A 328 11.91 3.75 7.48
N GLY A 329 10.78 4.45 7.51
CA GLY A 329 10.41 5.48 6.53
C GLY A 329 9.80 4.93 5.24
N ARG A 330 9.38 3.66 5.21
CA ARG A 330 8.59 3.07 4.11
C ARG A 330 7.34 2.38 4.63
N ARG A 331 6.26 2.44 3.86
CA ARG A 331 5.04 1.69 4.18
C ARG A 331 5.21 0.24 3.80
N ARG A 332 5.07 -0.67 4.76
CA ARG A 332 5.02 -2.10 4.50
C ARG A 332 3.58 -2.51 4.20
N VAL A 333 3.44 -3.50 3.34
CA VAL A 333 2.14 -4.06 2.94
C VAL A 333 2.20 -5.57 3.12
N TYR A 334 1.16 -6.16 3.69
CA TYR A 334 1.06 -7.58 3.99
C TYR A 334 -0.16 -8.19 3.29
N GLU A 335 0.05 -9.29 2.56
CA GLU A 335 -1.03 -10.17 2.07
C GLU A 335 -1.21 -11.36 3.03
N PHE A 336 -2.46 -11.70 3.37
CA PHE A 336 -2.78 -12.82 4.25
C PHE A 336 -4.22 -13.32 4.09
N ASN A 337 -4.49 -14.53 4.59
CA ASN A 337 -5.82 -15.06 4.88
C ASN A 337 -5.98 -15.23 6.40
N LEU A 338 -7.21 -15.30 6.92
CA LEU A 338 -7.45 -15.43 8.38
C LEU A 338 -6.83 -16.70 9.02
N THR A 339 -6.54 -17.70 8.19
CA THR A 339 -5.98 -19.02 8.57
C THR A 339 -4.49 -19.18 8.25
N GLU A 340 -3.83 -18.17 7.69
CA GLU A 340 -2.48 -18.27 7.12
C GLU A 340 -1.50 -17.24 7.70
N SER A 341 -0.19 -17.53 7.57
CA SER A 341 0.90 -16.63 7.95
C SER A 341 0.92 -15.37 7.08
N TRP A 342 1.23 -14.22 7.68
CA TRP A 342 1.30 -12.95 6.94
C TRP A 342 2.55 -12.88 6.07
N THR A 343 2.39 -12.48 4.79
CA THR A 343 3.48 -12.36 3.82
C THR A 343 3.68 -10.89 3.43
N GLU A 344 4.90 -10.36 3.58
CA GLU A 344 5.19 -8.99 3.11
C GLU A 344 5.11 -8.95 1.57
N ALA A 345 4.32 -8.03 1.01
CA ALA A 345 3.96 -7.92 -0.41
C ALA A 345 5.08 -7.31 -1.27
N LEU A 346 6.28 -7.86 -1.16
CA LEU A 346 7.53 -7.37 -1.75
C LEU A 346 7.52 -7.36 -3.29
N GLY A 347 6.68 -8.19 -3.92
CA GLY A 347 6.52 -8.24 -5.38
C GLY A 347 5.50 -7.23 -5.95
N THR A 348 4.78 -6.48 -5.12
CA THR A 348 3.73 -5.57 -5.58
C THR A 348 3.79 -4.21 -4.87
N LEU A 349 3.26 -4.11 -3.65
CA LEU A 349 2.93 -2.84 -3.00
C LEU A 349 3.80 -2.51 -1.78
N SER A 350 4.49 -3.50 -1.18
CA SER A 350 5.30 -3.22 0.00
C SER A 350 6.49 -2.34 -0.35
N ARG A 351 6.78 -1.37 0.53
CA ARG A 351 7.89 -0.42 0.44
C ARG A 351 7.84 0.51 -0.78
N VAL A 352 6.77 0.49 -1.58
CA VAL A 352 6.51 1.44 -2.67
C VAL A 352 6.43 2.86 -2.14
N TRP A 353 5.51 3.12 -1.19
CA TRP A 353 5.30 4.46 -0.66
C TRP A 353 6.27 4.77 0.47
N GLY A 354 6.90 5.94 0.39
CA GLY A 354 7.78 6.45 1.44
C GLY A 354 7.02 7.16 2.56
N ASN A 355 7.79 7.61 3.54
CA ASN A 355 7.40 8.56 4.57
C ASN A 355 8.63 9.39 4.95
N LYS A 356 8.58 10.71 4.81
CA LYS A 356 9.67 11.62 5.21
C LYS A 356 10.06 11.46 6.68
N HIS A 357 9.09 11.12 7.53
CA HIS A 357 9.30 10.84 8.96
C HIS A 357 10.01 9.50 9.17
N LYS A 358 11.17 9.51 9.83
CA LYS A 358 11.97 8.34 10.22
C LYS A 358 12.09 8.25 11.74
N GLY A 359 12.19 7.02 12.26
CA GLY A 359 12.17 6.76 13.71
C GLY A 359 10.81 7.04 14.33
N ASN A 360 10.78 7.20 15.66
CA ASN A 360 9.59 7.17 16.53
C ASN A 360 8.54 8.30 16.33
N VAL A 361 8.54 8.98 15.19
CA VAL A 361 7.51 9.94 14.79
C VAL A 361 6.25 9.16 14.41
N LYS A 362 5.08 9.61 14.89
CA LYS A 362 3.80 8.92 14.63
C LYS A 362 3.58 8.71 13.13
N GLY A 363 3.10 7.52 12.78
CA GLY A 363 2.68 7.21 11.42
C GLY A 363 1.47 8.04 10.99
N VAL A 364 1.10 7.86 9.72
CA VAL A 364 -0.05 8.54 9.12
C VAL A 364 -0.92 7.49 8.47
N GLY A 365 -2.10 7.27 9.08
CA GLY A 365 -3.13 6.36 8.57
C GLY A 365 -3.66 6.79 7.20
N SER A 366 -3.76 5.81 6.31
CA SER A 366 -4.21 6.01 4.92
C SER A 366 -5.70 5.79 4.75
N GLY A 367 -6.35 6.62 3.94
CA GLY A 367 -7.61 6.22 3.34
C GLY A 367 -7.30 5.12 2.33
N PHE A 368 -7.70 3.88 2.60
CA PHE A 368 -7.39 2.72 1.77
C PHE A 368 -8.66 1.91 1.55
N ILE A 369 -9.09 1.78 0.29
CA ILE A 369 -10.32 1.07 -0.09
C ILE A 369 -10.12 0.25 -1.36
N THR A 370 -10.94 -0.78 -1.53
CA THR A 370 -11.13 -1.47 -2.80
C THR A 370 -12.45 -1.05 -3.45
N ALA A 371 -12.47 -1.01 -4.79
CA ALA A 371 -13.60 -0.58 -5.60
C ALA A 371 -13.62 -1.32 -6.94
N ARG A 372 -14.79 -1.35 -7.61
CA ARG A 372 -14.92 -1.77 -9.00
C ARG A 372 -15.35 -0.58 -9.85
N ILE A 373 -14.52 -0.20 -10.82
CA ILE A 373 -14.65 1.01 -11.64
C ILE A 373 -14.28 0.65 -13.09
N GLU A 374 -15.11 1.04 -14.07
CA GLU A 374 -14.95 0.61 -15.48
C GLU A 374 -14.73 -0.91 -15.64
N ASP A 375 -15.48 -1.71 -14.86
CA ASP A 375 -15.38 -3.17 -14.73
C ASP A 375 -14.02 -3.76 -14.32
N ARG A 376 -13.05 -2.93 -13.94
CA ARG A 376 -11.78 -3.35 -13.31
C ARG A 376 -11.90 -3.22 -11.80
N ASP A 377 -11.51 -4.26 -11.07
CA ASP A 377 -11.36 -4.20 -9.62
C ASP A 377 -10.03 -3.48 -9.31
N VAL A 378 -10.06 -2.52 -8.39
CA VAL A 378 -8.94 -1.60 -8.10
C VAL A 378 -8.84 -1.29 -6.60
N MET A 379 -7.64 -0.89 -6.19
CA MET A 379 -7.35 -0.26 -4.91
C MET A 379 -7.14 1.24 -5.09
N LEU A 380 -7.68 2.03 -4.16
CA LEU A 380 -7.48 3.48 -4.06
C LEU A 380 -6.86 3.80 -2.70
N VAL A 381 -5.80 4.61 -2.70
CA VAL A 381 -5.05 4.98 -1.49
C VAL A 381 -4.85 6.50 -1.42
N THR A 382 -5.18 7.15 -0.30
CA THR A 382 -4.74 8.53 -0.02
C THR A 382 -3.55 8.57 0.93
N LEU A 383 -2.48 9.23 0.48
CA LEU A 383 -1.20 9.34 1.20
C LEU A 383 -0.59 10.74 1.03
N PRO A 384 0.05 11.31 2.06
CA PRO A 384 0.84 12.54 1.91
C PRO A 384 2.05 12.33 1.00
N VAL A 385 2.35 13.34 0.18
CA VAL A 385 3.53 13.45 -0.67
C VAL A 385 4.24 14.76 -0.33
N TYR A 386 5.55 14.70 -0.12
CA TYR A 386 6.35 15.82 0.37
C TYR A 386 7.17 16.47 -0.76
N ALA A 387 7.30 17.80 -0.73
CA ALA A 387 8.04 18.52 -1.76
C ALA A 387 9.56 18.35 -1.57
N LYS A 388 10.29 17.96 -2.63
CA LYS A 388 11.76 17.78 -2.61
C LYS A 388 12.55 19.06 -2.27
N THR A 389 11.92 20.23 -2.38
CA THR A 389 12.52 21.55 -2.09
C THR A 389 12.48 21.92 -0.62
N GLU A 390 11.68 21.24 0.21
CA GLU A 390 11.57 21.55 1.63
C GLU A 390 12.69 20.82 2.39
N SER A 391 13.81 21.51 2.59
CA SER A 391 15.01 21.02 3.28
C SER A 391 14.83 20.80 4.78
N GLU A 392 13.68 21.16 5.33
CA GLU A 392 13.31 20.95 6.74
C GLU A 392 12.69 19.55 6.95
N GLU A 393 12.93 18.93 8.10
CA GLU A 393 12.37 17.62 8.44
C GLU A 393 10.83 17.62 8.50
N ASN A 394 10.23 18.80 8.73
CA ASN A 394 8.79 19.06 8.86
C ASN A 394 8.14 19.61 7.58
N GLY A 395 8.51 19.07 6.41
CA GLY A 395 7.90 19.47 5.13
C GLY A 395 6.38 19.18 5.06
N LYS A 396 5.63 19.98 4.28
CA LYS A 396 4.18 19.85 4.14
C LYS A 396 3.82 18.62 3.30
N GLY A 397 3.07 17.70 3.89
CA GLY A 397 2.58 16.50 3.24
C GLY A 397 1.27 16.76 2.51
N ARG A 398 1.33 17.06 1.21
CA ARG A 398 0.13 17.23 0.38
C ARG A 398 -0.52 15.87 0.16
N LEU A 399 -1.79 15.71 0.50
CA LEU A 399 -2.49 14.44 0.28
C LEU A 399 -2.68 14.21 -1.22
N HIS A 400 -2.23 13.06 -1.74
CA HIS A 400 -2.43 12.61 -3.12
C HIS A 400 -3.31 11.35 -3.15
N LEU A 401 -4.04 11.15 -4.26
CA LEU A 401 -4.75 9.91 -4.54
C LEU A 401 -3.93 9.00 -5.45
N TRP A 402 -3.71 7.76 -5.01
CA TRP A 402 -3.03 6.71 -5.76
C TRP A 402 -4.03 5.65 -6.22
N LEU A 403 -3.83 5.15 -7.45
CA LEU A 403 -4.59 4.06 -8.06
C LEU A 403 -3.67 2.86 -8.31
N THR A 404 -4.13 1.64 -7.97
CA THR A 404 -3.42 0.40 -8.32
C THR A 404 -4.37 -0.79 -8.51
N ASP A 405 -3.98 -1.76 -9.33
CA ASP A 405 -4.64 -3.07 -9.50
C ASP A 405 -3.77 -4.23 -8.96
N ASN A 406 -2.93 -3.95 -7.96
CA ASN A 406 -1.84 -4.82 -7.45
C ASN A 406 -0.73 -5.11 -8.48
N THR A 407 -0.75 -4.46 -9.64
CA THR A 407 0.30 -4.57 -10.67
C THR A 407 0.80 -3.18 -11.10
N HIS A 408 -0.08 -2.38 -11.69
CA HIS A 408 0.16 -1.00 -12.09
C HIS A 408 -0.02 -0.05 -10.89
N ILE A 409 0.70 1.07 -10.85
CA ILE A 409 0.56 2.09 -9.82
C ILE A 409 0.66 3.47 -10.48
N VAL A 410 -0.32 4.35 -10.24
CA VAL A 410 -0.36 5.72 -10.80
C VAL A 410 -0.76 6.74 -9.73
N ASP A 411 -0.06 7.87 -9.69
CA ASP A 411 -0.47 9.07 -8.95
C ASP A 411 -1.54 9.83 -9.76
N ILE A 412 -2.77 9.88 -9.24
CA ILE A 412 -3.89 10.62 -9.83
C ILE A 412 -3.77 12.13 -9.54
N GLY A 413 -2.93 12.49 -8.57
CA GLY A 413 -2.58 13.84 -8.17
C GLY A 413 -3.20 14.28 -6.84
N PRO A 414 -3.03 15.57 -6.49
CA PRO A 414 -3.40 16.08 -5.18
C PRO A 414 -4.90 16.08 -4.90
N VAL A 415 -5.21 15.94 -3.60
CA VAL A 415 -6.52 15.96 -2.96
C VAL A 415 -6.64 17.14 -1.99
N SER A 416 -5.60 17.43 -1.20
CA SER A 416 -5.62 18.52 -0.20
C SER A 416 -5.19 19.89 -0.75
N GLY A 417 -4.83 19.99 -2.04
CA GLY A 417 -4.33 21.22 -2.66
C GLY A 417 -2.98 21.64 -2.08
N ASP A 418 -2.98 22.73 -1.30
CA ASP A 418 -1.83 23.27 -0.55
C ASP A 418 -1.89 22.97 0.96
N ASP A 419 -2.96 22.33 1.45
CA ASP A 419 -3.08 21.93 2.86
C ASP A 419 -2.12 20.77 3.20
N ASP A 420 -1.41 20.90 4.31
CA ASP A 420 -0.61 19.83 4.92
C ASP A 420 -1.52 18.83 5.64
N ALA A 421 -1.48 17.58 5.22
CA ALA A 421 -2.37 16.53 5.69
C ALA A 421 -1.69 15.60 6.71
N ALA A 422 -2.47 15.16 7.69
CA ALA A 422 -2.15 13.97 8.49
C ALA A 422 -2.99 12.78 7.98
N ALA A 423 -3.71 12.08 8.85
CA ALA A 423 -4.49 10.90 8.47
C ALA A 423 -5.64 11.22 7.51
N SER A 424 -6.09 10.22 6.75
CA SER A 424 -7.20 10.34 5.81
C SER A 424 -8.08 9.09 5.79
N SER A 425 -9.31 9.25 5.28
CA SER A 425 -10.25 8.19 4.97
C SER A 425 -10.82 8.39 3.57
N LEU A 426 -11.16 7.29 2.89
CA LEU A 426 -11.75 7.26 1.56
C LEU A 426 -13.08 6.52 1.58
N LEU A 427 -14.01 6.96 0.74
CA LEU A 427 -15.25 6.25 0.45
C LEU A 427 -15.57 6.33 -1.04
N TYR A 428 -15.78 5.17 -1.67
CA TYR A 428 -16.32 5.07 -3.02
C TYR A 428 -17.74 4.51 -2.97
N ARG A 429 -18.70 5.31 -3.46
CA ARG A 429 -20.10 4.91 -3.62
C ARG A 429 -20.35 4.59 -5.08
N SER A 430 -20.66 3.33 -5.37
CA SER A 430 -21.03 2.89 -6.72
C SER A 430 -22.42 3.40 -7.12
N GLY A 431 -22.65 3.67 -8.41
CA GLY A 431 -23.92 4.19 -8.92
C GLY A 431 -25.09 3.21 -8.94
N LYS A 432 -24.94 1.99 -8.40
CA LYS A 432 -25.93 0.89 -8.53
C LYS A 432 -27.10 0.96 -7.53
N SER A 433 -27.36 2.13 -6.94
CA SER A 433 -28.49 2.35 -6.05
C SER A 433 -29.73 2.76 -6.85
N GLU A 434 -30.86 2.10 -6.57
CA GLU A 434 -32.14 2.26 -7.30
C GLU A 434 -32.65 3.72 -7.31
N THR A 435 -32.21 4.55 -6.37
CA THR A 435 -32.58 5.96 -6.25
C THR A 435 -31.48 6.91 -6.79
N ASN A 436 -31.38 6.99 -8.12
CA ASN A 436 -30.60 8.03 -8.84
C ASN A 436 -29.10 8.12 -8.47
N GLY A 437 -28.46 7.01 -8.12
CA GLY A 437 -27.05 6.98 -7.72
C GLY A 437 -26.07 7.38 -8.83
N LYS A 438 -25.54 8.60 -8.80
CA LYS A 438 -24.27 8.91 -9.49
C LYS A 438 -23.10 8.39 -8.64
N GLU A 439 -22.10 7.83 -9.30
CA GLU A 439 -20.85 7.43 -8.64
C GLU A 439 -20.20 8.63 -7.93
N LYS A 440 -19.73 8.42 -6.70
CA LYS A 440 -19.03 9.44 -5.91
C LYS A 440 -17.81 8.82 -5.22
N LEU A 441 -16.65 9.45 -5.42
CA LEU A 441 -15.46 9.22 -4.62
C LEU A 441 -15.30 10.42 -3.66
N ILE A 442 -15.08 10.14 -2.39
CA ILE A 442 -15.02 11.12 -1.31
C ILE A 442 -13.77 10.86 -0.48
N ALA A 443 -13.05 11.92 -0.13
CA ALA A 443 -12.00 11.90 0.88
C ALA A 443 -12.40 12.72 2.11
N LEU A 444 -11.88 12.32 3.27
CA LEU A 444 -11.94 13.06 4.53
C LEU A 444 -10.54 13.06 5.13
N TYR A 445 -9.94 14.23 5.40
CA TYR A 445 -8.54 14.31 5.87
C TYR A 445 -8.35 15.26 7.05
N GLU A 446 -7.41 14.91 7.94
CA GLU A 446 -6.88 15.83 8.96
C GLU A 446 -6.05 16.93 8.30
N LYS A 447 -6.46 18.18 8.51
CA LYS A 447 -5.73 19.38 8.11
C LYS A 447 -4.85 19.84 9.26
N LYS A 448 -3.53 19.69 9.10
CA LYS A 448 -2.56 20.26 10.03
C LYS A 448 -2.54 21.79 9.88
N LYS A 449 -2.05 22.46 10.93
CA LYS A 449 -1.76 23.89 11.00
C LYS A 449 -0.28 24.08 11.35
N ALA A 450 0.28 25.24 11.05
CA ALA A 450 1.67 25.55 11.42
C ALA A 450 1.84 25.54 12.95
N GLU A 451 3.05 25.23 13.43
CA GLU A 451 3.32 25.23 14.87
C GLU A 451 3.05 26.61 15.49
N GLY A 452 2.28 26.63 16.58
CA GLY A 452 1.91 27.84 17.32
C GLY A 452 0.62 28.55 16.87
N GLU A 453 0.06 28.23 15.71
CA GLU A 453 -1.18 28.88 15.24
C GLU A 453 -2.47 28.33 15.91
N LYS A 454 -3.48 29.21 16.00
CA LYS A 454 -4.89 28.84 16.23
C LYS A 454 -5.73 29.19 15.00
N PRO A 455 -6.81 28.45 14.67
CA PRO A 455 -7.31 27.27 15.36
C PRO A 455 -6.43 26.01 15.13
N SER A 456 -6.65 25.01 15.98
CA SER A 456 -5.98 23.71 15.99
C SER A 456 -6.35 22.84 14.76
N PRO A 457 -5.79 21.62 14.62
CA PRO A 457 -6.04 20.74 13.47
C PRO A 457 -7.52 20.50 13.17
N GLY A 458 -7.89 20.80 11.93
CA GLY A 458 -9.23 20.68 11.38
C GLY A 458 -9.43 19.39 10.58
N MET A 459 -10.64 19.23 10.02
CA MET A 459 -10.96 18.10 9.17
C MET A 459 -11.73 18.57 7.95
N VAL A 460 -11.32 18.12 6.76
CA VAL A 460 -11.87 18.59 5.48
C VAL A 460 -12.42 17.40 4.69
N SER A 461 -13.67 17.51 4.24
CA SER A 461 -14.27 16.59 3.28
C SER A 461 -14.15 17.14 1.86
N VAL A 462 -13.78 16.29 0.90
CA VAL A 462 -13.67 16.66 -0.52
C VAL A 462 -14.30 15.61 -1.41
N ARG A 463 -15.19 16.04 -2.31
CA ARG A 463 -15.74 15.20 -3.38
C ARG A 463 -14.76 15.16 -4.56
N LEU A 464 -14.16 13.99 -4.81
CA LEU A 464 -13.06 13.80 -5.75
C LEU A 464 -13.53 13.60 -7.20
N THR A 465 -14.42 14.46 -7.71
CA THR A 465 -15.02 14.32 -9.05
C THR A 465 -13.96 14.31 -10.16
N ALA A 466 -12.99 15.23 -10.12
CA ALA A 466 -11.95 15.35 -11.14
C ALA A 466 -10.94 14.18 -11.08
N GLN A 467 -10.59 13.73 -9.87
CA GLN A 467 -9.71 12.58 -9.68
C GLN A 467 -10.40 11.26 -10.07
N LEU A 468 -11.71 11.11 -9.79
CA LEU A 468 -12.49 9.94 -10.23
C LEU A 468 -12.58 9.88 -11.78
N GLN A 469 -12.71 11.02 -12.46
CA GLN A 469 -12.63 11.02 -13.93
C GLN A 469 -11.24 10.58 -14.40
N ARG A 470 -10.15 11.11 -13.83
CA ARG A 470 -8.78 10.65 -14.15
C ARG A 470 -8.58 9.16 -13.89
N VAL A 471 -9.17 8.60 -12.82
CA VAL A 471 -9.16 7.14 -12.57
C VAL A 471 -9.81 6.40 -13.74
N LYS A 472 -10.99 6.82 -14.22
CA LYS A 472 -11.63 6.24 -15.42
C LYS A 472 -10.73 6.38 -16.67
N ASP A 473 -10.10 7.53 -16.88
CA ASP A 473 -9.22 7.80 -18.03
C ASP A 473 -7.96 6.91 -18.00
N VAL A 474 -7.38 6.67 -16.82
CA VAL A 474 -6.23 5.77 -16.61
C VAL A 474 -6.64 4.32 -16.82
N LEU A 475 -7.77 3.87 -16.25
CA LEU A 475 -8.28 2.51 -16.45
C LEU A 475 -8.64 2.23 -17.91
N ALA A 476 -9.23 3.21 -18.61
CA ALA A 476 -9.46 3.15 -20.05
C ALA A 476 -8.16 3.14 -20.87
N THR A 477 -7.05 3.65 -20.33
CA THR A 477 -5.71 3.56 -20.93
C THR A 477 -5.10 2.18 -20.72
N TRP A 478 -5.07 1.66 -19.48
CA TRP A 478 -4.62 0.29 -19.17
C TRP A 478 -5.37 -0.74 -20.03
N ASN A 479 -6.70 -0.67 -20.08
CA ASN A 479 -7.56 -1.54 -20.89
C ASN A 479 -7.30 -1.45 -22.41
N LYS A 480 -6.65 -0.38 -22.92
CA LYS A 480 -6.18 -0.27 -24.32
C LYS A 480 -4.79 -0.86 -24.51
N VAL A 481 -3.89 -0.68 -23.54
CA VAL A 481 -2.53 -1.24 -23.60
C VAL A 481 -2.57 -2.76 -23.47
N ASP A 482 -3.36 -3.31 -22.53
CA ASP A 482 -3.57 -4.75 -22.36
C ASP A 482 -4.01 -5.44 -23.67
N LYS A 483 -4.87 -4.77 -24.46
CA LYS A 483 -5.32 -5.25 -25.77
C LYS A 483 -4.20 -5.20 -26.82
N ARG A 484 -3.39 -4.13 -26.86
CA ARG A 484 -2.23 -4.00 -27.74
C ARG A 484 -1.16 -5.06 -27.42
N VAL A 485 -0.85 -5.27 -26.14
CA VAL A 485 0.06 -6.31 -25.66
C VAL A 485 -0.44 -7.71 -26.02
N SER A 486 -1.75 -7.97 -25.90
CA SER A 486 -2.34 -9.25 -26.32
C SER A 486 -2.12 -9.55 -27.80
N GLN A 487 -2.34 -8.54 -28.66
CA GLN A 487 -2.20 -8.67 -30.13
C GLN A 487 -0.77 -9.03 -30.56
N LEU A 488 0.26 -8.60 -29.82
CA LEU A 488 1.66 -8.95 -30.09
C LEU A 488 1.89 -10.48 -30.03
N CYS A 489 1.25 -11.16 -29.08
CA CYS A 489 1.37 -12.61 -28.92
C CYS A 489 0.48 -13.35 -29.94
N THR A 490 -0.78 -12.94 -30.10
CA THR A 490 -1.74 -13.62 -31.00
C THR A 490 -1.26 -13.68 -32.45
N THR A 491 -0.59 -12.62 -32.93
CA THR A 491 -0.05 -12.53 -34.31
C THR A 491 0.98 -13.61 -34.62
N LEU A 492 1.64 -14.18 -33.61
CA LEU A 492 2.70 -15.19 -33.76
C LEU A 492 2.16 -16.61 -33.94
N LEU A 493 1.07 -16.95 -33.24
CA LEU A 493 0.43 -18.27 -33.36
C LEU A 493 -0.10 -18.48 -34.79
N ALA A 494 -0.79 -17.47 -35.33
CA ALA A 494 -1.35 -17.47 -36.67
C ALA A 494 -0.29 -17.67 -37.78
N GLN A 495 0.94 -17.17 -37.60
CA GLN A 495 2.02 -17.34 -38.58
C GLN A 495 2.69 -18.72 -38.56
N LYS A 496 2.43 -19.56 -37.54
CA LYS A 496 3.33 -20.68 -37.23
C LYS A 496 2.65 -22.02 -36.94
N GLY A 497 1.33 -22.05 -36.74
CA GLY A 497 0.58 -23.30 -36.53
C GLY A 497 0.93 -24.05 -35.23
N PHE A 498 1.47 -23.35 -34.22
CA PHE A 498 1.83 -23.95 -32.94
C PHE A 498 0.61 -24.06 -32.02
N SER A 499 0.35 -25.26 -31.50
CA SER A 499 -0.70 -25.58 -30.53
C SER A 499 -0.38 -25.02 -29.13
N SER A 500 -0.27 -23.71 -28.99
CA SER A 500 -0.03 -23.00 -27.73
C SER A 500 -1.03 -21.86 -27.50
N ASP A 501 -2.28 -22.05 -27.91
CA ASP A 501 -3.39 -21.08 -27.74
C ASP A 501 -3.50 -20.58 -26.29
N ASN A 502 -3.31 -21.50 -25.34
CA ASN A 502 -3.31 -21.23 -23.90
C ASN A 502 -2.13 -20.38 -23.39
N ALA A 503 -1.14 -20.01 -24.22
CA ALA A 503 -0.03 -19.14 -23.82
C ALA A 503 -0.28 -17.65 -24.13
N CYS A 504 -1.03 -17.35 -25.20
CA CYS A 504 -1.30 -15.97 -25.65
C CYS A 504 -2.68 -15.43 -25.21
N THR A 505 -3.29 -16.01 -24.18
CA THR A 505 -4.48 -15.42 -23.52
C THR A 505 -4.08 -14.13 -22.80
N THR A 506 -4.84 -13.04 -23.00
CA THR A 506 -4.59 -11.71 -22.41
C THR A 506 -4.13 -11.80 -20.95
N ASP A 507 -4.92 -12.47 -20.12
CA ASP A 507 -4.71 -12.59 -18.67
C ASP A 507 -3.36 -13.19 -18.26
N LYS A 508 -2.67 -13.92 -19.15
CA LYS A 508 -1.34 -14.50 -18.88
C LYS A 508 -0.20 -13.60 -19.37
N ILE A 509 -0.40 -12.91 -20.49
CA ILE A 509 0.59 -11.98 -21.04
C ILE A 509 0.63 -10.72 -20.18
N THR A 510 -0.52 -10.23 -19.69
CA THR A 510 -0.59 -9.05 -18.82
C THR A 510 -0.43 -9.37 -17.33
N ALA A 511 -0.50 -10.66 -16.92
CA ALA A 511 -0.23 -11.06 -15.54
C ALA A 511 1.17 -10.62 -15.10
N GLY A 512 1.21 -9.65 -14.18
CA GLY A 512 2.45 -9.12 -13.63
C GLY A 512 3.24 -8.21 -14.58
N LEU A 513 2.69 -7.83 -15.74
CA LEU A 513 3.26 -6.77 -16.59
C LEU A 513 2.95 -5.42 -15.93
N VAL A 514 3.97 -4.63 -15.61
CA VAL A 514 3.83 -3.38 -14.83
C VAL A 514 4.10 -2.12 -15.67
N GLY A 515 4.96 -2.22 -16.69
CA GLY A 515 5.34 -1.09 -17.53
C GLY A 515 5.71 -1.51 -18.95
N PHE A 516 5.45 -0.62 -19.90
CA PHE A 516 5.66 -0.88 -21.32
C PHE A 516 6.17 0.37 -22.04
N LEU A 517 7.38 0.32 -22.61
CA LEU A 517 7.95 1.38 -23.43
C LEU A 517 7.85 1.00 -24.92
N SER A 518 7.08 1.76 -25.68
CA SER A 518 6.84 1.54 -27.11
C SER A 518 6.91 2.87 -27.89
N GLY A 519 5.98 3.16 -28.81
CA GLY A 519 6.03 4.35 -29.68
C GLY A 519 5.99 5.72 -28.98
N SER A 520 5.79 5.81 -27.66
CA SER A 520 5.59 7.08 -26.92
C SER A 520 6.89 7.81 -26.48
N PHE A 521 7.92 7.85 -27.33
CA PHE A 521 9.11 8.68 -27.11
C PHE A 521 8.92 10.14 -27.59
N SER A 522 9.40 11.13 -26.82
CA SER A 522 9.47 12.55 -27.19
C SER A 522 10.57 13.27 -26.39
N GLU A 523 11.33 14.17 -27.02
CA GLU A 523 12.46 14.90 -26.42
C GLU A 523 13.46 13.95 -25.75
N ASN A 524 13.52 13.93 -24.41
CA ASN A 524 14.31 13.00 -23.59
C ASN A 524 13.45 12.06 -22.74
N THR A 525 12.13 12.00 -22.99
CA THR A 525 11.18 11.18 -22.23
C THR A 525 10.67 10.03 -23.09
N TRP A 526 11.01 8.80 -22.71
CA TRP A 526 10.35 7.60 -23.24
C TRP A 526 9.21 7.25 -22.29
N ARG A 527 7.97 7.55 -22.69
CA ARG A 527 6.79 7.41 -21.83
C ARG A 527 6.39 5.94 -21.69
N ASP A 528 6.06 5.54 -20.47
CA ASP A 528 5.39 4.28 -20.18
C ASP A 528 3.93 4.34 -20.63
N GLU A 529 3.53 3.40 -21.48
CA GLU A 529 2.20 3.32 -22.08
C GLU A 529 1.13 3.04 -20.98
N TYR A 530 1.51 2.39 -19.86
CA TYR A 530 0.66 2.19 -18.68
C TYR A 530 0.61 3.41 -17.73
N LEU A 531 1.26 4.52 -18.09
CA LEU A 531 1.29 5.79 -17.35
C LEU A 531 1.98 5.73 -15.96
N GLY A 532 2.73 4.67 -15.65
CA GLY A 532 3.42 4.50 -14.38
C GLY A 532 4.70 5.32 -14.30
N VAL A 533 5.82 4.77 -14.79
CA VAL A 533 7.15 5.39 -14.65
C VAL A 533 7.79 5.56 -16.02
N ASN A 534 8.14 6.78 -16.40
CA ASN A 534 8.81 7.04 -17.67
C ASN A 534 10.32 6.74 -17.59
N ALA A 535 10.92 6.32 -18.69
CA ALA A 535 12.37 6.27 -18.83
C ALA A 535 12.92 7.61 -19.35
N THR A 536 14.11 7.99 -18.89
CA THR A 536 14.81 9.22 -19.31
C THR A 536 15.94 8.88 -20.25
N VAL A 537 15.97 9.47 -21.44
CA VAL A 537 17.07 9.32 -22.39
C VAL A 537 18.22 10.27 -22.03
N LYS A 538 19.45 9.77 -22.12
CA LYS A 538 20.72 10.44 -21.85
C LYS A 538 21.62 10.40 -23.10
N GLY A 539 22.61 11.29 -23.16
CA GLY A 539 23.51 11.40 -24.33
C GLY A 539 22.83 11.89 -25.61
N ASN A 540 21.61 12.44 -25.50
CA ASN A 540 20.77 12.77 -26.66
C ASN A 540 21.11 14.11 -27.31
N ASP A 541 22.33 14.24 -27.83
CA ASP A 541 22.73 15.34 -28.71
C ASP A 541 22.23 15.08 -30.16
N GLY A 542 20.95 14.68 -30.30
CA GLY A 542 20.39 14.06 -31.50
C GLY A 542 20.63 12.54 -31.60
N GLY A 543 21.27 11.94 -30.60
CA GLY A 543 21.60 10.51 -30.56
C GLY A 543 20.43 9.54 -30.35
N ALA A 544 19.19 10.01 -30.16
CA ALA A 544 18.01 9.15 -30.02
C ALA A 544 16.89 9.53 -31.02
N THR A 545 16.55 8.60 -31.91
CA THR A 545 15.52 8.78 -32.95
C THR A 545 14.27 7.94 -32.65
N LYS A 546 13.09 8.55 -32.73
CA LYS A 546 11.79 7.90 -32.52
C LYS A 546 11.44 6.95 -33.67
N THR A 547 11.01 5.71 -33.38
CA THR A 547 10.48 4.76 -34.38
C THR A 547 8.94 4.64 -34.27
N SER A 548 8.34 3.62 -34.90
CA SER A 548 6.93 3.26 -34.69
C SER A 548 6.67 2.79 -33.26
N ASP A 549 7.54 1.91 -32.76
CA ASP A 549 7.32 1.05 -31.59
C ASP A 549 8.46 1.13 -30.55
N GLY A 550 9.30 2.17 -30.63
CA GLY A 550 10.43 2.40 -29.72
C GLY A 550 11.39 3.50 -30.17
N VAL A 551 12.70 3.28 -29.96
CA VAL A 551 13.77 4.27 -30.13
C VAL A 551 15.02 3.63 -30.74
N THR A 552 15.65 4.31 -31.69
CA THR A 552 16.99 4.00 -32.20
C THR A 552 18.01 4.88 -31.50
N PHE A 553 19.04 4.26 -30.92
CA PHE A 553 20.08 4.90 -30.11
C PHE A 553 21.42 4.89 -30.85
N HIS A 554 22.14 6.02 -30.80
CA HIS A 554 23.47 6.23 -31.35
C HIS A 554 24.23 7.17 -30.40
N GLY A 555 25.09 6.63 -29.53
CA GLY A 555 25.74 7.38 -28.43
C GLY A 555 24.81 7.77 -27.27
N ALA A 556 23.49 7.56 -27.41
CA ALA A 556 22.48 7.77 -26.38
C ALA A 556 22.06 6.45 -25.71
N TRP A 557 21.39 6.54 -24.55
CA TRP A 557 20.77 5.41 -23.86
C TRP A 557 19.56 5.85 -23.05
N ALA A 558 18.68 4.93 -22.66
CA ALA A 558 17.56 5.21 -21.76
C ALA A 558 17.79 4.60 -20.36
N GLU A 559 17.46 5.37 -19.33
CA GLU A 559 17.48 4.98 -17.92
C GLU A 559 16.04 4.89 -17.39
N TRP A 560 15.61 3.70 -16.96
CA TRP A 560 14.27 3.46 -16.41
C TRP A 560 14.38 3.29 -14.89
N PRO A 561 14.02 4.31 -14.09
CA PRO A 561 14.43 4.37 -12.68
C PRO A 561 13.67 3.40 -11.78
N VAL A 562 14.36 2.89 -10.76
CA VAL A 562 13.84 1.99 -9.70
C VAL A 562 14.04 2.68 -8.35
N GLY A 563 15.22 2.53 -7.72
CA GLY A 563 15.58 3.25 -6.49
C GLY A 563 15.68 4.76 -6.71
N ALA A 564 16.06 5.18 -7.92
CA ALA A 564 16.24 6.57 -8.33
C ALA A 564 14.93 7.38 -8.45
N GLN A 565 13.75 6.75 -8.33
CA GLN A 565 12.46 7.46 -8.27
C GLN A 565 12.38 8.40 -7.05
N GLY A 566 13.02 8.02 -5.94
CA GLY A 566 13.17 8.82 -4.72
C GLY A 566 12.39 8.26 -3.53
N GLU A 567 11.49 9.06 -2.96
CA GLU A 567 10.64 8.67 -1.83
C GLU A 567 9.71 7.52 -2.22
N ASN A 568 8.77 7.78 -3.14
CA ASN A 568 7.91 6.76 -3.71
C ASN A 568 8.67 6.01 -4.83
N ARG A 569 8.62 4.68 -4.78
CA ARG A 569 9.36 3.76 -5.66
C ARG A 569 8.44 2.66 -6.17
N LEU A 570 7.70 2.96 -7.23
CA LEU A 570 6.68 2.09 -7.82
C LEU A 570 7.27 0.76 -8.31
N TYR A 571 8.56 0.75 -8.70
CA TYR A 571 9.24 -0.45 -9.19
C TYR A 571 10.08 -1.17 -8.12
N HIS A 572 9.81 -0.95 -6.82
CA HIS A 572 10.60 -1.56 -5.74
C HIS A 572 10.60 -3.10 -5.78
N PHE A 573 9.57 -3.74 -6.37
CA PHE A 573 9.53 -5.18 -6.65
C PHE A 573 10.77 -5.71 -7.37
N ALA A 574 11.42 -4.89 -8.20
CA ALA A 574 12.55 -5.30 -9.02
C ALA A 574 13.80 -5.68 -8.19
N ASN A 575 13.87 -5.29 -6.91
CA ASN A 575 14.94 -5.77 -6.01
C ASN A 575 14.78 -7.26 -5.67
N TYR A 576 13.60 -7.84 -5.86
CA TYR A 576 13.24 -9.21 -5.49
C TYR A 576 13.02 -10.11 -6.71
N ASN A 577 12.14 -9.70 -7.64
CA ASN A 577 11.85 -10.45 -8.85
C ASN A 577 11.49 -9.49 -9.99
N PHE A 578 12.03 -9.71 -11.19
CA PHE A 578 11.54 -9.06 -12.41
C PHE A 578 11.89 -9.85 -13.66
N THR A 579 11.20 -9.55 -14.76
CA THR A 579 11.66 -9.84 -16.12
C THR A 579 11.58 -8.57 -16.96
N LEU A 580 12.69 -8.19 -17.60
CA LEU A 580 12.74 -7.09 -18.57
C LEU A 580 12.98 -7.70 -19.95
N VAL A 581 12.01 -7.56 -20.86
CA VAL A 581 12.05 -8.06 -22.24
C VAL A 581 12.16 -6.87 -23.19
N ALA A 582 12.92 -6.98 -24.28
CA ALA A 582 12.93 -6.02 -25.37
C ALA A 582 13.11 -6.70 -26.74
N THR A 583 12.77 -5.99 -27.81
CA THR A 583 13.04 -6.43 -29.19
C THR A 583 14.09 -5.49 -29.81
N VAL A 584 15.22 -6.04 -30.24
CA VAL A 584 16.42 -5.25 -30.62
C VAL A 584 16.90 -5.55 -32.04
N SER A 585 17.44 -4.54 -32.71
CA SER A 585 18.27 -4.66 -33.92
C SER A 585 19.56 -3.88 -33.69
N ILE A 586 20.67 -4.38 -34.24
CA ILE A 586 22.00 -3.78 -34.17
C ILE A 586 22.43 -3.51 -35.61
N ASP A 587 22.68 -2.26 -35.96
CA ASP A 587 22.66 -1.85 -37.38
C ASP A 587 24.01 -2.06 -38.11
N GLY A 588 25.04 -2.55 -37.39
CA GLY A 588 26.38 -2.81 -37.93
C GLY A 588 27.23 -3.69 -36.99
N VAL A 589 28.50 -3.92 -37.32
CA VAL A 589 29.46 -4.59 -36.41
C VAL A 589 30.25 -3.52 -35.65
N PRO A 590 30.30 -3.55 -34.29
CA PRO A 590 30.98 -2.52 -33.52
C PRO A 590 32.51 -2.61 -33.66
N GLU A 591 33.16 -1.45 -33.62
CA GLU A 591 34.62 -1.36 -33.66
C GLU A 591 35.25 -1.62 -32.28
N GLY A 592 36.43 -2.26 -32.27
CA GLY A 592 37.17 -2.61 -31.06
C GLY A 592 36.67 -3.89 -30.36
N ASP A 593 37.50 -4.41 -29.45
CA ASP A 593 37.24 -5.68 -28.72
C ASP A 593 36.38 -5.52 -27.46
N THR A 594 36.03 -4.28 -27.07
CA THR A 594 35.23 -3.98 -25.88
C THR A 594 33.75 -4.36 -26.11
N PRO A 595 33.13 -5.21 -25.29
CA PRO A 595 31.71 -5.53 -25.42
C PRO A 595 30.83 -4.32 -25.12
N ILE A 596 29.90 -3.98 -26.03
CA ILE A 596 28.95 -2.88 -25.86
C ILE A 596 27.77 -3.34 -24.99
N PRO A 597 27.48 -2.68 -23.86
CA PRO A 597 26.29 -2.95 -23.05
C PRO A 597 25.01 -2.62 -23.82
N LEU A 598 24.03 -3.53 -23.80
CA LEU A 598 22.75 -3.36 -24.50
C LEU A 598 21.58 -3.12 -23.54
N MET A 599 21.45 -3.97 -22.52
CA MET A 599 20.34 -3.92 -21.57
C MET A 599 20.77 -4.52 -20.25
N GLY A 600 20.41 -3.90 -19.13
CA GLY A 600 20.86 -4.35 -17.81
C GLY A 600 20.32 -3.56 -16.63
N VAL A 601 20.89 -3.86 -15.47
CA VAL A 601 20.54 -3.31 -14.16
C VAL A 601 21.75 -2.63 -13.55
N LYS A 602 21.57 -1.40 -13.07
CA LYS A 602 22.58 -0.67 -12.28
C LYS A 602 22.16 -0.56 -10.82
N MET A 603 23.15 -0.64 -9.93
CA MET A 603 22.97 -0.52 -8.49
C MET A 603 22.93 0.93 -8.03
N ASN A 604 22.38 1.14 -6.84
CA ASN A 604 22.35 2.41 -6.13
C ASN A 604 23.58 2.57 -5.21
N ASP A 605 24.74 2.06 -5.64
CA ASP A 605 26.02 2.33 -5.01
C ASP A 605 26.67 3.58 -5.63
N GLY A 606 27.65 4.18 -4.94
CA GLY A 606 28.34 5.39 -5.41
C GLY A 606 29.17 5.23 -6.70
N LYS A 607 29.11 4.06 -7.35
CA LYS A 607 29.78 3.72 -8.61
C LYS A 607 28.79 3.37 -9.74
N ASN A 608 27.51 3.19 -9.44
CA ASN A 608 26.50 2.61 -10.33
C ASN A 608 26.98 1.30 -10.98
N THR A 609 27.42 0.33 -10.16
CA THR A 609 27.87 -0.99 -10.62
C THR A 609 26.77 -1.73 -11.38
N VAL A 610 27.15 -2.53 -12.38
CA VAL A 610 26.23 -3.35 -13.16
C VAL A 610 26.01 -4.69 -12.45
N LEU A 611 24.78 -4.93 -11.96
CA LEU A 611 24.41 -6.17 -11.29
C LEU A 611 24.24 -7.32 -12.28
N LEU A 612 23.51 -7.05 -13.36
CA LEU A 612 23.16 -8.00 -14.40
C LEU A 612 23.10 -7.24 -15.72
N GLY A 613 23.78 -7.73 -16.75
CA GLY A 613 23.82 -7.03 -18.03
C GLY A 613 24.05 -7.96 -19.22
N LEU A 614 23.27 -7.74 -20.28
CA LEU A 614 23.49 -8.31 -21.61
C LEU A 614 24.31 -7.32 -22.45
N SER A 615 25.37 -7.81 -23.09
CA SER A 615 26.22 -7.07 -24.01
C SER A 615 26.51 -7.86 -25.29
N TYR A 616 27.03 -7.18 -26.30
CA TYR A 616 27.41 -7.76 -27.59
C TYR A 616 28.81 -7.29 -28.02
N ASN A 617 29.51 -8.05 -28.86
CA ASN A 617 30.88 -7.73 -29.28
C ASN A 617 31.12 -7.84 -30.80
N ASN A 618 32.28 -7.34 -31.24
CA ASN A 618 32.77 -7.35 -32.63
C ASN A 618 32.92 -8.76 -33.26
N LYS A 619 32.89 -9.83 -32.45
CA LYS A 619 32.96 -11.23 -32.89
C LYS A 619 31.56 -11.86 -33.06
N ASN A 620 30.54 -11.02 -33.20
CA ASN A 620 29.15 -11.40 -33.35
C ASN A 620 28.60 -12.23 -32.18
N LYS A 621 29.18 -12.17 -30.98
CA LYS A 621 28.71 -12.92 -29.80
C LYS A 621 27.88 -12.07 -28.84
N TRP A 622 26.95 -12.74 -28.16
CA TRP A 622 26.31 -12.27 -26.94
C TRP A 622 27.15 -12.62 -25.71
N GLN A 623 27.18 -11.72 -24.73
CA GLN A 623 27.84 -11.95 -23.45
C GLN A 623 26.91 -11.56 -22.28
N LEU A 624 26.94 -12.35 -21.21
CA LEU A 624 26.23 -12.08 -19.95
C LEU A 624 27.22 -11.70 -18.85
N ARG A 625 27.05 -10.50 -18.29
CA ARG A 625 27.76 -10.00 -17.12
C ARG A 625 26.98 -10.31 -15.84
N CYS A 626 27.61 -11.05 -14.93
CA CYS A 626 27.12 -11.33 -13.57
C CYS A 626 27.91 -10.47 -12.58
N GLY A 627 27.43 -9.28 -12.21
CA GLY A 627 28.11 -8.40 -11.26
C GLY A 627 29.55 -8.02 -11.64
N ASP A 628 30.48 -8.31 -10.71
CA ASP A 628 31.94 -8.17 -10.88
C ASP A 628 32.63 -9.46 -11.39
N GLU A 629 31.88 -10.55 -11.64
CA GLU A 629 32.44 -11.78 -12.21
C GLU A 629 32.74 -11.64 -13.71
N LYS A 630 33.54 -12.57 -14.24
CA LYS A 630 33.89 -12.59 -15.67
C LYS A 630 32.64 -12.77 -16.53
N THR A 631 32.56 -11.99 -17.61
CA THR A 631 31.53 -12.14 -18.65
C THR A 631 31.55 -13.55 -19.22
N THR A 632 30.37 -14.18 -19.29
CA THR A 632 30.20 -15.48 -19.94
C THR A 632 29.74 -15.28 -21.38
N GLU A 633 30.42 -15.90 -22.34
CA GLU A 633 30.03 -15.87 -23.75
C GLU A 633 28.98 -16.93 -24.04
N HIS A 634 27.99 -16.62 -24.87
CA HIS A 634 27.06 -17.61 -25.41
C HIS A 634 27.49 -18.10 -26.81
N SER A 635 27.01 -19.29 -27.20
CA SER A 635 27.38 -19.95 -28.46
C SER A 635 26.62 -19.43 -29.68
N SER A 636 25.40 -18.88 -29.51
CA SER A 636 24.67 -18.26 -30.61
C SER A 636 25.28 -16.91 -30.99
N SER A 637 25.48 -16.70 -32.29
CA SER A 637 25.86 -15.41 -32.83
C SER A 637 24.65 -14.53 -33.12
N TRP A 638 24.83 -13.22 -33.01
CA TRP A 638 23.92 -12.21 -33.56
C TRP A 638 24.38 -11.80 -34.96
N LYS A 639 23.50 -11.11 -35.70
CA LYS A 639 23.81 -10.56 -37.02
C LYS A 639 23.38 -9.10 -37.11
N PRO A 640 24.11 -8.24 -37.85
CA PRO A 640 23.63 -6.91 -38.18
C PRO A 640 22.24 -6.95 -38.84
N GLU A 641 21.47 -5.87 -38.67
CA GLU A 641 20.12 -5.67 -39.23
C GLU A 641 19.10 -6.76 -38.87
N THR A 642 19.44 -7.67 -37.95
CA THR A 642 18.63 -8.83 -37.58
C THR A 642 17.92 -8.57 -36.26
N THR A 643 16.59 -8.65 -36.28
CA THR A 643 15.78 -8.49 -35.08
C THR A 643 15.91 -9.70 -34.16
N HIS A 644 16.36 -9.47 -32.93
CA HIS A 644 16.44 -10.46 -31.85
C HIS A 644 15.51 -10.06 -30.70
N GLN A 645 14.79 -11.02 -30.12
CA GLN A 645 14.17 -10.83 -28.80
C GLN A 645 15.25 -11.01 -27.72
N VAL A 646 15.35 -10.09 -26.77
CA VAL A 646 16.25 -10.19 -25.63
C VAL A 646 15.48 -10.07 -24.31
N ALA A 647 15.94 -10.78 -23.27
CA ALA A 647 15.40 -10.62 -21.93
C ALA A 647 16.48 -10.75 -20.86
N ILE A 648 16.27 -10.09 -19.72
CA ILE A 648 17.00 -10.32 -18.47
C ILE A 648 15.99 -10.59 -17.36
N VAL A 649 16.34 -11.51 -16.45
CA VAL A 649 15.48 -11.96 -15.35
C VAL A 649 16.27 -11.92 -14.04
N LEU A 650 15.67 -11.34 -13.00
CA LEU A 650 16.08 -11.58 -11.61
C LEU A 650 15.02 -12.44 -10.93
N GLN A 651 15.48 -13.48 -10.24
CA GLN A 651 14.64 -14.36 -9.44
C GLN A 651 15.22 -14.47 -8.02
N ASN A 652 14.34 -14.54 -7.01
CA ASN A 652 14.71 -14.76 -5.60
C ASN A 652 15.76 -13.75 -5.07
N SER A 653 15.75 -12.52 -5.58
CA SER A 653 16.67 -11.42 -5.27
C SER A 653 18.17 -11.69 -5.56
N THR A 654 18.52 -12.88 -6.08
CA THR A 654 19.88 -13.43 -6.07
C THR A 654 20.26 -14.24 -7.31
N GLN A 655 19.28 -14.62 -8.15
CA GLN A 655 19.51 -15.46 -9.33
C GLN A 655 19.29 -14.64 -10.60
N GLY A 656 20.38 -14.25 -11.27
CA GLY A 656 20.35 -13.51 -12.53
C GLY A 656 20.43 -14.42 -13.75
N THR A 657 19.61 -14.18 -14.77
CA THR A 657 19.73 -14.86 -16.08
C THR A 657 19.42 -13.89 -17.23
N ALA A 658 19.89 -14.23 -18.43
CA ALA A 658 19.56 -13.51 -19.65
C ALA A 658 19.20 -14.49 -20.78
N TYR A 659 18.40 -14.04 -21.74
CA TYR A 659 17.91 -14.82 -22.86
C TYR A 659 18.01 -14.03 -24.17
N VAL A 660 18.28 -14.73 -25.25
CA VAL A 660 18.19 -14.26 -26.63
C VAL A 660 17.31 -15.25 -27.39
N ASP A 661 16.27 -14.76 -28.07
CA ASP A 661 15.41 -15.55 -28.95
C ASP A 661 14.66 -16.72 -28.29
N GLY A 662 14.56 -16.71 -26.96
CA GLY A 662 14.03 -17.78 -26.09
C GLY A 662 15.11 -18.74 -25.55
N GLN A 663 16.34 -18.68 -26.07
CA GLN A 663 17.50 -19.45 -25.63
C GLN A 663 18.28 -18.70 -24.55
N ARG A 664 18.92 -19.41 -23.62
CA ARG A 664 19.56 -18.79 -22.46
C ARG A 664 21.02 -18.42 -22.72
N VAL A 665 21.41 -17.19 -22.39
CA VAL A 665 22.79 -16.67 -22.51
C VAL A 665 23.62 -17.10 -21.29
N GLY A 666 24.87 -17.48 -21.52
CA GLY A 666 25.78 -18.01 -20.50
C GLY A 666 25.71 -19.54 -20.38
N GLY A 667 26.05 -20.07 -19.20
CA GLY A 667 26.00 -21.51 -18.90
C GLY A 667 24.73 -21.96 -18.17
N ASP A 668 24.61 -23.27 -17.90
CA ASP A 668 23.39 -23.89 -17.36
C ASP A 668 23.01 -23.42 -15.94
N ALA A 669 23.96 -22.96 -15.12
CA ALA A 669 23.69 -22.40 -13.79
C ALA A 669 23.39 -20.87 -13.86
N PRO A 670 22.39 -20.34 -13.15
CA PRO A 670 22.15 -18.88 -13.05
C PRO A 670 23.35 -18.10 -12.51
N CYS A 671 23.47 -16.81 -12.87
CA CYS A 671 24.35 -15.88 -12.16
C CYS A 671 23.98 -15.90 -10.69
N THR A 672 24.93 -16.20 -9.79
CA THR A 672 24.72 -16.04 -8.34
C THR A 672 25.12 -14.62 -7.97
N LEU A 673 24.13 -13.77 -7.75
CA LEU A 673 24.30 -12.39 -7.35
C LEU A 673 24.39 -12.31 -5.83
N GLY A 674 25.24 -11.42 -5.31
CA GLY A 674 25.41 -11.21 -3.87
C GLY A 674 24.10 -10.79 -3.19
N SER A 675 24.00 -10.99 -1.87
CA SER A 675 22.79 -10.71 -1.10
C SER A 675 22.37 -9.24 -1.20
N THR A 676 21.25 -9.00 -1.88
CA THR A 676 20.71 -7.68 -2.24
C THR A 676 20.10 -6.90 -1.09
N GLU A 677 20.01 -7.46 0.13
CA GLU A 677 19.39 -6.79 1.28
C GLU A 677 20.07 -5.48 1.72
N SER A 678 21.33 -5.26 1.34
CA SER A 678 22.07 -4.01 1.56
C SER A 678 22.30 -3.19 0.27
N GLN A 679 21.77 -3.65 -0.86
CA GLN A 679 22.12 -3.18 -2.19
C GLN A 679 20.88 -3.02 -3.07
N GLU A 680 20.31 -1.81 -3.07
CA GLU A 680 19.16 -1.46 -3.90
C GLU A 680 19.54 -1.23 -5.38
N ILE A 681 18.64 -1.57 -6.30
CA ILE A 681 18.74 -1.23 -7.72
C ILE A 681 18.43 0.25 -7.92
N SER A 682 19.27 1.00 -8.66
CA SER A 682 19.01 2.41 -8.99
C SER A 682 18.11 2.55 -10.22
N HIS A 683 18.42 1.84 -11.31
CA HIS A 683 17.70 1.89 -12.60
C HIS A 683 18.01 0.69 -13.50
N PHE A 684 17.13 0.43 -14.47
CA PHE A 684 17.47 -0.32 -15.68
C PHE A 684 18.13 0.60 -16.70
N TYR A 685 19.07 0.07 -17.49
CA TYR A 685 19.66 0.75 -18.64
C TYR A 685 19.30 0.01 -19.94
N ILE A 686 19.03 0.77 -21.00
CA ILE A 686 18.50 0.28 -22.29
C ILE A 686 19.19 1.01 -23.45
N GLY A 687 19.69 0.30 -24.44
CA GLY A 687 20.43 0.84 -25.61
C GLY A 687 21.92 1.11 -25.34
N GLY A 688 22.28 1.37 -24.08
CA GLY A 688 23.65 1.58 -23.59
C GLY A 688 23.66 1.75 -22.08
N ASP A 689 24.83 1.77 -21.44
CA ASP A 689 24.96 1.96 -19.99
C ASP A 689 25.51 3.34 -19.57
N GLY A 690 25.86 4.20 -20.53
CA GLY A 690 26.51 5.50 -20.28
C GLY A 690 27.97 5.45 -19.83
N GLY A 691 28.56 4.25 -19.64
CA GLY A 691 29.98 4.06 -19.32
C GLY A 691 30.83 3.86 -20.57
N SER A 692 30.31 3.19 -21.59
CA SER A 692 31.00 2.95 -22.87
C SER A 692 30.39 3.70 -24.07
N ALA A 693 29.23 4.34 -23.92
CA ALA A 693 28.53 5.04 -25.01
C ALA A 693 29.15 6.41 -25.41
N GLY A 694 30.37 6.72 -24.96
CA GLY A 694 30.99 8.05 -25.09
C GLY A 694 31.58 8.37 -26.46
N SER A 695 31.77 7.39 -27.35
CA SER A 695 32.17 7.64 -28.73
C SER A 695 30.95 7.88 -29.61
N ARG A 696 30.87 9.04 -30.27
CA ARG A 696 29.88 9.37 -31.33
C ARG A 696 30.20 8.65 -32.66
N GLU A 697 30.85 7.50 -32.57
CA GLU A 697 31.41 6.68 -33.64
C GLU A 697 30.88 5.23 -33.55
N GLY A 698 30.03 4.95 -32.53
CA GLY A 698 29.49 3.62 -32.28
C GLY A 698 28.38 3.19 -33.25
N VAL A 699 28.09 1.90 -33.25
CA VAL A 699 26.98 1.31 -34.03
C VAL A 699 25.63 1.69 -33.42
N SER A 700 24.68 2.05 -34.29
CA SER A 700 23.29 2.32 -33.91
C SER A 700 22.55 1.04 -33.48
N VAL A 701 21.70 1.17 -32.46
CA VAL A 701 20.88 0.09 -31.91
C VAL A 701 19.43 0.52 -31.85
N THR A 702 18.55 -0.18 -32.57
CA THR A 702 17.10 0.03 -32.49
C THR A 702 16.50 -0.88 -31.41
N VAL A 703 15.86 -0.28 -30.40
CA VAL A 703 15.16 -0.99 -29.32
C VAL A 703 13.67 -0.67 -29.38
N THR A 704 12.83 -1.72 -29.37
CA THR A 704 11.38 -1.63 -29.49
C THR A 704 10.69 -2.53 -28.47
N ASN A 705 9.46 -2.14 -28.08
CA ASN A 705 8.56 -2.91 -27.22
C ASN A 705 9.25 -3.47 -25.95
N VAL A 706 9.71 -2.57 -25.07
CA VAL A 706 10.34 -2.95 -23.80
C VAL A 706 9.26 -3.21 -22.75
N LEU A 707 9.21 -4.41 -22.19
CA LEU A 707 8.19 -4.85 -21.21
C LEU A 707 8.84 -5.19 -19.88
N LEU A 708 8.35 -4.62 -18.78
CA LEU A 708 8.82 -4.88 -17.42
C LEU A 708 7.76 -5.63 -16.61
N TYR A 709 8.11 -6.83 -16.15
CA TYR A 709 7.27 -7.68 -15.30
C TYR A 709 7.79 -7.72 -13.87
N ASN A 710 6.89 -7.85 -12.88
CA ASN A 710 7.22 -8.04 -11.45
C ASN A 710 7.50 -9.50 -11.04
N ARG A 711 7.70 -10.38 -12.01
CA ARG A 711 7.91 -11.82 -11.82
C ARG A 711 8.91 -12.39 -12.83
N PRO A 712 9.57 -13.52 -12.53
CA PRO A 712 10.21 -14.32 -13.57
C PRO A 712 9.17 -14.84 -14.57
N LEU A 713 9.49 -14.76 -15.86
CA LEU A 713 8.75 -15.43 -16.93
C LEU A 713 9.35 -16.81 -17.21
N SER A 714 8.49 -17.79 -17.50
CA SER A 714 8.93 -19.10 -17.98
C SER A 714 9.47 -19.02 -19.42
N SER A 715 10.29 -20.00 -19.82
CA SER A 715 10.75 -20.12 -21.22
C SER A 715 9.59 -20.26 -22.21
N ALA A 716 8.46 -20.85 -21.79
CA ALA A 716 7.24 -20.92 -22.60
C ALA A 716 6.62 -19.53 -22.83
N GLU A 717 6.51 -18.70 -21.79
CA GLU A 717 6.00 -17.31 -21.90
C GLU A 717 6.94 -16.43 -22.73
N MET A 718 8.26 -16.53 -22.52
CA MET A 718 9.24 -15.81 -23.34
C MET A 718 9.17 -16.24 -24.82
N THR A 719 8.97 -17.53 -25.10
CA THR A 719 8.80 -18.05 -26.46
C THR A 719 7.48 -17.59 -27.10
N ALA A 720 6.39 -17.50 -26.32
CA ALA A 720 5.12 -16.95 -26.78
C ALA A 720 5.21 -15.44 -27.07
N LEU A 721 5.97 -14.70 -26.27
CA LEU A 721 6.30 -13.28 -26.45
C LEU A 721 7.27 -12.98 -27.62
N LYS A 722 7.63 -13.94 -28.47
CA LYS A 722 8.71 -13.79 -29.46
C LYS A 722 8.33 -12.86 -30.65
N MET A 723 8.40 -11.56 -30.41
CA MET A 723 7.90 -10.52 -31.32
C MET A 723 8.62 -10.50 -32.67
N LYS A 724 7.93 -10.93 -33.73
CA LYS A 724 8.26 -10.62 -35.11
C LYS A 724 7.66 -9.26 -35.49
N SER A 725 8.38 -8.17 -35.24
CA SER A 725 8.20 -6.88 -35.91
C SER A 725 6.74 -6.47 -36.21
N VAL A 726 5.86 -6.54 -35.20
CA VAL A 726 4.45 -6.16 -35.33
C VAL A 726 4.34 -4.68 -35.02
N THR A 727 4.05 -3.86 -36.03
CA THR A 727 3.78 -2.43 -35.84
C THR A 727 2.49 -2.25 -35.04
N ILE A 728 2.59 -1.62 -33.88
CA ILE A 728 1.45 -1.43 -32.99
C ILE A 728 0.73 -0.11 -33.35
N PRO A 729 -0.61 -0.12 -33.49
CA PRO A 729 -1.38 1.12 -33.53
C PRO A 729 -1.04 2.01 -32.33
N ARG A 730 -0.70 3.27 -32.60
CA ARG A 730 -0.35 4.25 -31.57
C ARG A 730 -1.58 4.62 -30.74
N LEU A 731 -1.34 5.03 -29.49
CA LEU A 731 -2.37 5.68 -28.70
C LEU A 731 -2.42 7.16 -29.12
N ASP A 732 -3.46 7.55 -29.86
CA ASP A 732 -3.68 8.95 -30.19
C ASP A 732 -4.02 9.74 -28.92
N HIS A 733 -3.00 10.39 -28.35
CA HIS A 733 -3.18 11.35 -27.28
C HIS A 733 -3.94 12.57 -27.82
N ALA A 734 -5.13 12.83 -27.26
CA ALA A 734 -5.83 14.09 -27.49
C ALA A 734 -4.89 15.26 -27.14
N LYS A 735 -4.97 16.35 -27.92
CA LYS A 735 -4.06 17.50 -27.79
C LYS A 735 -4.02 17.99 -26.34
N THR A 736 -2.82 18.01 -25.75
CA THR A 736 -2.56 18.73 -24.51
C THR A 736 -2.79 20.22 -24.76
N GLU A 737 -3.86 20.80 -24.22
CA GLU A 737 -3.97 22.27 -24.18
C GLU A 737 -2.86 22.86 -23.29
N PRO A 738 -2.36 24.08 -23.61
CA PRO A 738 -1.35 24.73 -22.77
C PRO A 738 -1.87 24.93 -21.35
N ARG A 739 -1.26 24.22 -20.39
CA ARG A 739 -1.59 24.34 -18.96
C ARG A 739 -1.20 25.76 -18.52
N GLY A 740 -2.21 26.62 -18.35
CA GLY A 740 -2.03 28.05 -18.17
C GLY A 740 -1.02 28.41 -17.07
N THR A 741 -0.07 29.28 -17.43
CA THR A 741 0.96 29.79 -16.52
C THR A 741 0.31 30.49 -15.33
N ALA A 742 0.76 30.16 -14.11
CA ALA A 742 0.27 30.82 -12.91
C ALA A 742 0.56 32.34 -12.99
N SER A 743 -0.48 33.15 -12.88
CA SER A 743 -0.37 34.61 -13.02
C SER A 743 0.19 35.24 -11.75
N THR A 744 1.47 35.60 -11.76
CA THR A 744 2.09 36.38 -10.68
C THR A 744 1.42 37.77 -10.59
N PRO A 745 0.87 38.17 -9.43
CA PRO A 745 0.41 39.55 -9.24
C PRO A 745 1.59 40.53 -9.28
N ALA A 746 1.56 41.49 -10.19
CA ALA A 746 2.60 42.52 -10.30
C ALA A 746 2.48 43.53 -9.15
N GLY A 747 3.59 43.89 -8.49
CA GLY A 747 3.48 44.66 -7.25
C GLY A 747 4.72 45.24 -6.56
N GLN A 748 5.84 45.52 -7.25
CA GLN A 748 6.79 46.59 -6.86
C GLN A 748 7.89 46.86 -7.91
N GLN A 749 8.58 48.00 -7.80
CA GLN A 749 9.47 48.57 -8.82
C GLN A 749 10.82 47.83 -8.96
N PRO A 750 11.39 47.77 -10.18
CA PRO A 750 12.83 47.59 -10.38
C PRO A 750 13.59 48.91 -10.20
N SER A 751 14.79 48.85 -9.63
CA SER A 751 15.79 49.92 -9.68
C SER A 751 16.85 49.64 -10.75
N GLU A 752 17.46 50.70 -11.27
CA GLU A 752 18.35 50.70 -12.44
C GLU A 752 19.65 49.89 -12.26
N TRP A 753 20.30 49.49 -13.38
CA TRP A 753 21.62 50.05 -13.78
C TRP A 753 22.06 49.63 -15.20
N GLY A 754 22.02 50.58 -16.15
CA GLY A 754 23.08 50.87 -17.13
C GLY A 754 23.45 49.91 -18.30
N HIS A 755 22.99 50.28 -19.51
CA HIS A 755 23.74 50.25 -20.81
C HIS A 755 24.16 48.88 -21.43
N LEU A 756 24.44 48.67 -22.74
CA LEU A 756 24.22 49.26 -24.10
C LEU A 756 24.77 48.19 -25.10
N VAL A 757 24.54 48.06 -26.43
CA VAL A 757 23.88 48.73 -27.60
C VAL A 757 23.31 47.58 -28.49
N GLY A 758 22.34 47.68 -29.41
CA GLY A 758 21.41 48.74 -29.84
C GLY A 758 21.15 48.71 -31.38
N SER A 759 19.95 49.17 -31.82
CA SER A 759 19.51 49.37 -33.23
C SER A 759 19.35 48.09 -34.11
N SER A 760 18.33 47.94 -34.98
CA SER A 760 17.57 48.97 -35.70
C SER A 760 16.20 48.52 -36.26
N LYS A 761 15.23 49.43 -36.14
CA LYS A 761 14.15 49.85 -37.09
C LYS A 761 13.18 48.87 -37.79
N ASP A 762 11.89 49.12 -37.48
CA ASP A 762 10.82 49.61 -38.38
C ASP A 762 10.58 48.95 -39.76
N ALA A 763 9.36 48.42 -40.00
CA ALA A 763 8.30 49.18 -40.71
C ALA A 763 7.00 48.38 -40.96
N SER A 764 5.87 49.07 -40.84
CA SER A 764 4.48 48.63 -41.06
C SER A 764 4.06 48.46 -42.53
N GLY A 765 3.01 47.65 -42.79
CA GLY A 765 2.16 47.83 -43.98
C GLY A 765 1.33 46.60 -44.37
N GLY A 766 0.02 46.76 -44.51
CA GLY A 766 -0.89 45.76 -45.11
C GLY A 766 -2.06 46.45 -45.82
N VAL A 767 -2.78 45.73 -46.69
CA VAL A 767 -4.06 46.12 -47.33
C VAL A 767 -4.84 44.85 -47.71
N GLU A 768 -6.16 44.99 -47.88
CA GLU A 768 -7.17 43.93 -48.08
C GLU A 768 -7.32 43.45 -49.55
N GLY A 769 -8.12 42.39 -49.77
CA GLY A 769 -9.07 42.37 -50.90
C GLY A 769 -9.32 41.04 -51.64
N ALA A 770 -10.61 40.69 -51.78
CA ALA A 770 -11.22 39.85 -52.84
C ALA A 770 -10.88 38.32 -52.91
N ASP A 771 -11.79 37.41 -53.30
CA ASP A 771 -13.27 37.46 -53.37
C ASP A 771 -13.94 36.05 -53.49
N SER A 772 -15.22 35.96 -53.10
CA SER A 772 -16.31 35.17 -53.72
C SER A 772 -16.54 33.65 -53.45
N GLN A 773 -17.84 33.30 -53.62
CA GLN A 773 -18.50 31.97 -53.79
C GLN A 773 -18.57 31.02 -52.57
N VAL A 774 -19.65 30.98 -51.76
CA VAL A 774 -21.09 30.68 -52.04
C VAL A 774 -21.36 29.25 -52.54
N ARG A 775 -21.93 28.38 -51.68
CA ARG A 775 -23.36 27.94 -51.76
C ARG A 775 -23.79 27.13 -50.51
N GLU A 776 -25.08 27.17 -50.19
CA GLU A 776 -25.73 26.54 -49.02
C GLU A 776 -26.98 25.72 -49.47
N VAL A 777 -27.73 25.17 -48.50
CA VAL A 777 -29.18 24.84 -48.50
C VAL A 777 -29.62 23.35 -48.64
N ASN A 778 -29.79 22.71 -47.48
CA ASN A 778 -30.93 21.91 -46.97
C ASN A 778 -31.62 20.72 -47.72
N ALA A 779 -31.70 19.60 -46.98
CA ALA A 779 -32.91 18.80 -46.66
C ALA A 779 -33.66 18.03 -47.80
N THR A 780 -34.63 17.10 -47.58
CA THR A 780 -35.51 16.83 -46.42
C THR A 780 -36.07 15.37 -46.43
N ALA A 781 -36.77 14.96 -45.35
CA ALA A 781 -37.89 13.98 -45.32
C ALA A 781 -37.59 12.45 -45.39
N LEU A 782 -38.39 11.53 -44.78
CA LEU A 782 -39.26 11.56 -43.57
C LEU A 782 -39.81 10.13 -43.23
N SER A 783 -40.17 9.89 -41.95
CA SER A 783 -41.07 8.81 -41.47
C SER A 783 -40.55 7.35 -41.58
N SER A 784 -41.13 6.32 -40.90
CA SER A 784 -42.34 6.24 -40.07
C SER A 784 -42.22 5.24 -38.91
N ASN A 785 -43.01 5.43 -37.83
CA ASN A 785 -43.17 4.45 -36.73
C ASN A 785 -44.10 3.28 -37.12
N LEU A 786 -43.85 2.10 -36.55
CA LEU A 786 -44.79 1.33 -35.69
C LEU A 786 -44.22 -0.07 -35.37
N GLY A 787 -44.51 -0.59 -34.18
CA GLY A 787 -44.09 -1.93 -33.74
C GLY A 787 -45.24 -2.93 -33.72
N ASN A 788 -45.06 -4.07 -33.03
CA ASN A 788 -46.18 -4.92 -32.61
C ASN A 788 -45.90 -5.62 -31.27
N VAL A 789 -46.95 -6.08 -30.59
CA VAL A 789 -46.94 -6.56 -29.19
C VAL A 789 -47.53 -7.96 -29.09
N SER A 790 -46.89 -8.83 -28.30
CA SER A 790 -47.46 -10.06 -27.74
C SER A 790 -46.51 -10.64 -26.69
N GLN A 791 -46.92 -11.27 -25.59
CA GLN A 791 -48.19 -11.26 -24.83
C GLN A 791 -47.85 -11.83 -23.43
N GLU A 792 -48.75 -11.73 -22.45
CA GLU A 792 -48.55 -12.31 -21.11
C GLU A 792 -48.23 -13.81 -21.11
N ASN A 793 -47.38 -14.23 -20.17
CA ASN A 793 -47.50 -15.54 -19.53
C ASN A 793 -46.86 -15.54 -18.14
N LYS A 794 -47.67 -15.67 -17.09
CA LYS A 794 -47.21 -16.14 -15.77
C LYS A 794 -47.12 -17.66 -15.80
N ILE A 795 -45.92 -18.21 -15.66
CA ILE A 795 -45.75 -19.62 -15.26
C ILE A 795 -44.63 -19.69 -14.21
N ASP A 796 -45.01 -20.07 -12.99
CA ASP A 796 -44.06 -20.61 -12.03
C ASP A 796 -43.56 -21.97 -12.53
N ALA A 797 -42.27 -22.06 -12.83
CA ALA A 797 -41.60 -23.31 -13.22
C ALA A 797 -40.27 -23.41 -12.47
N GLY A 798 -40.34 -23.75 -11.18
CA GLY A 798 -39.15 -23.96 -10.35
C GLY A 798 -38.35 -25.17 -10.81
N THR A 799 -37.27 -24.93 -11.55
CA THR A 799 -36.33 -25.98 -11.94
C THR A 799 -35.48 -26.40 -10.75
N MET A 800 -36.00 -27.31 -9.92
CA MET A 800 -35.17 -27.99 -8.91
C MET A 800 -34.00 -28.67 -9.63
N ARG A 801 -32.76 -28.31 -9.26
CA ARG A 801 -31.63 -29.23 -9.40
C ARG A 801 -31.56 -30.03 -8.11
N GLU A 802 -31.86 -31.32 -8.20
CA GLU A 802 -31.87 -32.23 -7.07
C GLU A 802 -30.50 -32.23 -6.37
N SER A 803 -30.51 -32.02 -5.06
CA SER A 803 -29.33 -32.16 -4.21
C SER A 803 -29.04 -33.65 -4.02
N GLY A 804 -28.33 -34.25 -4.99
CA GLY A 804 -27.95 -35.65 -4.97
C GLY A 804 -27.11 -36.01 -3.75
N LEU A 805 -27.77 -36.56 -2.72
CA LEU A 805 -27.14 -37.01 -1.49
C LEU A 805 -26.45 -38.36 -1.69
N LEU A 806 -25.24 -38.49 -1.10
CA LEU A 806 -24.50 -39.74 -0.87
C LEU A 806 -23.89 -40.39 -2.14
N PRO A 807 -22.82 -41.23 -2.01
CA PRO A 807 -22.38 -41.93 -0.80
C PRO A 807 -20.90 -41.72 -0.42
N LEU A 808 -20.63 -40.85 0.57
CA LEU A 808 -19.39 -40.92 1.35
C LEU A 808 -19.48 -41.88 2.56
N LEU A 809 -20.68 -42.40 2.86
CA LEU A 809 -20.95 -43.25 4.02
C LEU A 809 -20.40 -44.69 3.92
N LEU A 810 -19.93 -45.10 2.74
CA LEU A 810 -19.39 -46.46 2.50
C LEU A 810 -17.86 -46.57 2.71
N LEU A 811 -17.15 -45.45 2.93
CA LEU A 811 -15.69 -45.44 3.14
C LEU A 811 -15.27 -45.46 4.62
N LEU A 812 -16.20 -45.35 5.57
CA LEU A 812 -15.95 -45.35 7.02
C LEU A 812 -16.24 -46.69 7.72
N LEU A 813 -16.57 -47.74 6.96
CA LEU A 813 -16.74 -49.12 7.46
C LEU A 813 -15.65 -50.08 6.95
N GLY A 814 -14.62 -49.57 6.25
CA GLY A 814 -13.61 -50.37 5.56
C GLY A 814 -12.31 -50.65 6.32
N LEU A 815 -12.11 -50.08 7.52
CA LEU A 815 -10.93 -50.34 8.36
C LEU A 815 -11.30 -50.44 9.85
N TRP A 816 -11.73 -51.62 10.29
CA TRP A 816 -11.44 -52.15 11.64
C TRP A 816 -11.72 -53.66 11.65
N GLY A 817 -10.69 -54.47 11.94
CA GLY A 817 -10.79 -55.94 12.00
C GLY A 817 -9.98 -56.67 10.95
N PHE A 818 -8.68 -56.88 11.22
CA PHE A 818 -7.95 -58.15 10.98
C PHE A 818 -6.48 -58.01 11.44
N VAL A 819 -6.25 -58.12 12.76
CA VAL A 819 -4.94 -58.50 13.33
C VAL A 819 -5.24 -59.55 14.40
N ALA A 820 -5.11 -60.81 14.02
CA ALA A 820 -5.40 -61.97 14.88
C ALA A 820 -4.61 -63.21 14.43
N LEU A 821 -3.29 -63.05 14.26
CA LEU A 821 -2.27 -64.11 14.32
C LEU A 821 -0.92 -63.51 14.73
#